data_AF-R7KGP2-F1
#
_entry.id   AF-R7KGP2-F1
#
_cell.length_a   1.000
_cell.length_b   1.000
_cell.length_c   1.000
_cell.angle_alpha   90.00
_cell.angle_beta   90.00
_cell.angle_gamma   90.00
#
_symmetry.space_group_name_H-M   'P 1'
#
loop_
_entity.id
_entity.type
_entity.pdbx_description
1 polymer ?
#
loop_
_entity_poly.entity_id
_entity_poly.type
_entity_poly.pdbx_seq_one_letter_code
_entity_poly.pdbx_strand_id
1 'polypeptide(L)'
;MNKLFKTLWSESRQTYVVTNETQRTHGKPKTCVLAVAVTLSALLALPAQAYVEKGQVADSPSTMSQAVASWQSKEFKKDWGLTAMKAANAYALGFHGQGVKLGVMDSGALLQSHPDLRGERFHATTAQGTYSRTGNRYPQGAAKQFDATYEKGEPFDVSGDWMVNVNDSHGTHVAGTIAGNRDGSVFHGVAWGAELYSGNTGGTDSSNYGPFLDYEYFYQGWGALVKDGAQVINNSFGTNTRIVPNGKVNGADGFDISDMLPVNTTQETEYEYFLFQKVYDEGKNFVDAAYDAVKNSNTVQVMTTGNRDMKHPYYRALYPYFNPEAESHWIAAAGLQKLSGEGAKAKYGLITKFDEAGNGKWWAVAGTGAHIYSSSVVDGDYFIPGQTDDEGNFVKEGTPLGTPYYSYLTGTSMAAPHITGAMGVILSRYPDMTAVQARTVLFSTANHRNPDGSLMDGWDKNLKEGQVSDRLGWGTPDLSKAMYGPSQLLGTLEYTQNQRKLDVWTNDISQVGWDQRRKEDKEWMAITNNGKDTENAGVIYEAGTEPEKIGGAYLVGNHVTVVGIDDDSIAVSDARKWRAQYYQKRAKAISDRLQKTETGTDGYDGQLIKDGSGTLVLTGHNVYRGGTIVKGGKLLGFIDSFGTSGNDHSNGKVVVENGQFGIINSFVDNVTQTGKHVAHSKADHSVDITVQEDGTYLLVPGQTVQLGNGSLNFVDGQVGIDLMDPAIQQALDAGQTITAKVTAASIKGDYRAMEVDESIKVTISQDGNSLEVSVSK
;
A
#
# COMPACT_ATOMS: atom_id res chain seq x y z
N MET A 1 -53.04 8.33 -17.02
CA MET A 1 -53.02 9.08 -15.75
C MET A 1 -51.57 9.17 -15.30
N ASN A 2 -50.91 10.30 -15.55
CA ASN A 2 -49.53 10.52 -15.13
C ASN A 2 -49.49 10.61 -13.61
N LYS A 3 -48.83 9.65 -12.95
CA LYS A 3 -48.53 9.74 -11.52
C LYS A 3 -47.32 10.66 -11.39
N LEU A 4 -47.54 11.86 -10.86
CA LEU A 4 -46.47 12.77 -10.49
C LEU A 4 -45.85 12.25 -9.19
N PHE A 5 -44.57 11.92 -9.25
CA PHE A 5 -43.77 11.54 -8.10
C PHE A 5 -42.86 12.70 -7.74
N LYS A 6 -42.79 13.05 -6.46
CA LYS A 6 -41.82 14.03 -5.95
C LYS A 6 -40.78 13.32 -5.10
N THR A 7 -39.53 13.68 -5.36
CA THR A 7 -38.38 13.29 -4.56
C THR A 7 -38.24 14.28 -3.42
N LEU A 8 -38.36 13.80 -2.18
CA LEU A 8 -38.27 14.63 -0.97
C LEU A 8 -37.17 14.09 -0.07
N TRP A 9 -36.39 14.98 0.53
CA TRP A 9 -35.41 14.62 1.54
C TRP A 9 -36.11 14.13 2.82
N SER A 10 -35.72 12.96 3.34
CA SER A 10 -36.22 12.42 4.61
C SER A 10 -35.17 12.58 5.70
N GLU A 11 -35.40 13.48 6.66
CA GLU A 11 -34.47 13.68 7.77
C GLU A 11 -34.28 12.44 8.65
N SER A 12 -35.32 11.62 8.83
CA SER A 12 -35.22 10.39 9.64
C SER A 12 -34.49 9.25 8.94
N ARG A 13 -34.32 9.33 7.62
CA ARG A 13 -33.64 8.29 6.82
C ARG A 13 -32.37 8.79 6.12
N GLN A 14 -32.05 10.09 6.25
CA GLN A 14 -30.91 10.76 5.61
C GLN A 14 -30.77 10.41 4.12
N THR A 15 -31.91 10.30 3.42
CA THR A 15 -31.94 9.96 1.99
C THR A 15 -33.17 10.58 1.31
N TYR A 16 -33.09 10.70 -0.01
CA TYR A 16 -34.20 11.14 -0.85
C TYR A 16 -35.20 10.00 -1.05
N VAL A 17 -36.45 10.22 -0.64
CA VAL A 17 -37.55 9.28 -0.80
C VAL A 17 -38.55 9.79 -1.83
N VAL A 18 -39.02 8.88 -2.68
CA VAL A 18 -40.02 9.18 -3.71
C VAL A 18 -41.40 8.92 -3.12
N THR A 19 -42.23 9.95 -2.98
CA THR A 19 -43.59 9.81 -2.42
C THR A 19 -44.66 10.13 -3.45
N ASN A 20 -45.81 9.49 -3.30
CA ASN A 20 -47.01 9.70 -4.12
C ASN A 20 -48.04 10.49 -3.29
N GLU A 21 -48.60 11.56 -3.85
CA GLU A 21 -49.39 12.58 -3.13
C GLU A 21 -50.73 12.08 -2.52
N THR A 22 -51.13 10.80 -2.67
CA THR A 22 -52.49 10.34 -2.34
C THR A 22 -52.69 9.53 -1.05
N GLN A 23 -51.81 9.57 -0.03
CA GLN A 23 -52.15 8.95 1.26
C GLN A 23 -51.87 9.85 2.47
N ARG A 24 -52.94 10.46 2.99
CA ARG A 24 -53.00 11.00 4.36
C ARG A 24 -53.74 9.99 5.24
N THR A 25 -53.09 9.46 6.26
CA THR A 25 -53.74 8.65 7.31
C THR A 25 -53.95 9.47 8.58
N HIS A 26 -55.22 9.69 8.94
CA HIS A 26 -55.66 10.14 10.27
C HIS A 26 -56.08 8.93 11.12
N GLY A 27 -55.72 8.92 12.41
CA GLY A 27 -56.35 8.06 13.41
C GLY A 27 -55.51 7.78 14.66
N LYS A 28 -55.97 8.27 15.82
CA LYS A 28 -55.47 7.97 17.19
C LYS A 28 -56.30 6.82 17.83
N PRO A 29 -55.84 6.21 18.95
CA PRO A 29 -56.10 4.81 19.27
C PRO A 29 -57.29 4.58 20.23
N LYS A 30 -57.86 3.36 20.22
CA LYS A 30 -58.62 2.81 21.35
C LYS A 30 -58.26 1.35 21.62
N THR A 31 -58.10 1.09 22.91
CA THR A 31 -57.84 -0.17 23.61
C THR A 31 -58.97 -1.19 23.40
N CYS A 32 -58.62 -2.46 23.17
CA CYS A 32 -59.43 -3.61 23.56
C CYS A 32 -58.52 -4.81 23.81
N VAL A 33 -58.51 -5.28 25.06
CA VAL A 33 -57.91 -6.54 25.51
C VAL A 33 -58.87 -7.66 25.14
N LEU A 34 -58.39 -8.67 24.41
CA LEU A 34 -58.98 -10.01 24.45
C LEU A 34 -57.86 -11.04 24.29
N ALA A 35 -57.58 -11.76 25.38
CA ALA A 35 -56.67 -12.89 25.40
C ALA A 35 -57.42 -14.14 24.92
N VAL A 36 -56.92 -14.78 23.87
CA VAL A 36 -57.17 -16.19 23.58
C VAL A 36 -55.84 -16.83 23.22
N ALA A 37 -55.38 -17.73 24.09
CA ALA A 37 -54.21 -18.55 23.89
C ALA A 37 -54.51 -19.63 22.84
N VAL A 38 -53.72 -19.67 21.76
CA VAL A 38 -53.53 -20.85 20.92
C VAL A 38 -52.04 -21.11 20.83
N THR A 39 -51.70 -22.34 21.17
CA THR A 39 -50.39 -22.94 21.38
C THR A 39 -49.46 -22.90 20.17
N LEU A 40 -48.21 -22.50 20.44
CA LEU A 40 -46.95 -22.69 19.73
C LEU A 40 -46.95 -23.68 18.55
N SER A 41 -46.80 -23.17 17.33
CA SER A 41 -46.16 -23.81 16.17
C SER A 41 -45.81 -22.76 15.10
N ALA A 42 -45.17 -21.67 15.53
CA ALA A 42 -44.56 -20.70 14.64
C ALA A 42 -43.30 -20.17 15.34
N LEU A 43 -42.18 -20.87 15.16
CA LEU A 43 -40.88 -20.22 15.28
C LEU A 43 -40.84 -19.21 14.13
N LEU A 44 -41.31 -18.00 14.46
CA LEU A 44 -41.21 -16.82 13.65
C LEU A 44 -39.77 -16.70 13.18
N ALA A 45 -39.54 -16.83 11.88
CA ALA A 45 -38.41 -16.21 11.24
C ALA A 45 -38.54 -14.71 11.49
N LEU A 46 -37.95 -14.24 12.59
CA LEU A 46 -37.69 -12.82 12.77
C LEU A 46 -36.83 -12.42 11.57
N PRO A 47 -37.23 -11.42 10.76
CA PRO A 47 -36.35 -10.92 9.73
C PRO A 47 -35.04 -10.54 10.43
N ALA A 48 -33.91 -11.05 9.95
CA ALA A 48 -32.61 -10.64 10.42
C ALA A 48 -32.59 -9.11 10.37
N GLN A 49 -32.52 -8.47 11.54
CA GLN A 49 -32.49 -7.02 11.61
C GLN A 49 -31.22 -6.60 10.86
N ALA A 50 -31.38 -5.84 9.77
CA ALA A 50 -30.25 -5.36 8.99
C ALA A 50 -29.25 -4.67 9.92
N TYR A 51 -27.97 -5.01 9.80
CA TYR A 51 -26.92 -4.36 10.58
C TYR A 51 -26.97 -2.85 10.40
N VAL A 52 -26.80 -2.12 11.50
CA VAL A 52 -26.69 -0.67 11.50
C VAL A 52 -25.29 -0.32 11.98
N GLU A 53 -24.51 0.30 11.10
CA GLU A 53 -23.16 0.78 11.44
C GLU A 53 -23.24 1.77 12.61
N LYS A 54 -22.37 1.55 13.60
CA LYS A 54 -22.29 2.40 14.80
C LYS A 54 -21.12 3.38 14.72
N GLY A 55 -20.12 3.08 13.90
CA GLY A 55 -19.02 3.95 13.55
C GLY A 55 -19.52 5.27 12.98
N GLN A 56 -18.91 6.35 13.42
CA GLN A 56 -19.22 7.72 13.03
C GLN A 56 -18.04 8.31 12.26
N VAL A 57 -18.34 9.04 11.20
CA VAL A 57 -17.34 9.88 10.52
C VAL A 57 -17.26 11.21 11.26
N ALA A 58 -16.05 11.72 11.47
CA ALA A 58 -15.82 13.00 12.11
C ALA A 58 -16.33 14.14 11.21
N ASP A 59 -17.16 15.01 11.78
CA ASP A 59 -17.66 16.22 11.11
C ASP A 59 -16.76 17.44 11.36
N SER A 60 -15.87 17.35 12.35
CA SER A 60 -15.00 18.43 12.79
C SER A 60 -13.76 17.90 13.52
N PRO A 61 -12.70 18.70 13.68
CA PRO A 61 -11.52 18.30 14.44
C PRO A 61 -11.83 17.92 15.90
N SER A 62 -12.82 18.57 16.52
CA SER A 62 -13.17 18.32 17.93
C SER A 62 -13.90 16.98 18.15
N THR A 63 -14.54 16.42 17.11
CA THR A 63 -15.25 15.13 17.20
C THR A 63 -14.39 13.94 16.77
N MET A 64 -13.19 14.17 16.23
CA MET A 64 -12.32 13.13 15.69
C MET A 64 -12.01 12.01 16.69
N SER A 65 -11.63 12.33 17.92
CA SER A 65 -11.35 11.32 18.95
C SER A 65 -12.57 10.45 19.29
N GLN A 66 -13.77 11.03 19.30
CA GLN A 66 -15.02 10.30 19.54
C GLN A 66 -15.37 9.41 18.33
N ALA A 67 -15.18 9.92 17.11
CA ALA A 67 -15.35 9.17 15.88
C ALA A 67 -14.42 7.94 15.87
N VAL A 68 -13.12 8.10 16.14
CA VAL A 68 -12.17 6.98 16.25
C VAL A 68 -12.65 5.93 17.26
N ALA A 69 -13.06 6.36 18.45
CA ALA A 69 -13.54 5.43 19.49
C ALA A 69 -14.80 4.66 19.04
N SER A 70 -15.67 5.26 18.22
CA SER A 70 -16.91 4.62 17.74
C SER A 70 -16.66 3.43 16.80
N TRP A 71 -15.52 3.41 16.09
CA TRP A 71 -15.13 2.32 15.19
C TRP A 71 -14.51 1.12 15.92
N GLN A 72 -14.04 1.29 17.15
CA GLN A 72 -13.37 0.26 17.95
C GLN A 72 -14.37 -0.70 18.63
N SER A 73 -15.26 -1.29 17.84
CA SER A 73 -16.28 -2.25 18.26
C SER A 73 -15.67 -3.58 18.75
N LYS A 74 -16.51 -4.50 19.25
CA LYS A 74 -16.06 -5.86 19.60
C LYS A 74 -15.53 -6.61 18.37
N GLU A 75 -16.20 -6.45 17.24
CA GLU A 75 -15.84 -6.99 15.93
C GLU A 75 -14.47 -6.44 15.47
N PHE A 76 -14.24 -5.12 15.59
CA PHE A 76 -12.92 -4.51 15.31
C PHE A 76 -11.81 -5.08 16.21
N LYS A 77 -12.09 -5.27 17.50
CA LYS A 77 -11.09 -5.74 18.48
C LYS A 77 -10.75 -7.22 18.39
N LYS A 78 -11.42 -7.97 17.50
CA LYS A 78 -11.10 -9.38 17.25
C LYS A 78 -9.77 -9.55 16.53
N ASP A 79 -9.38 -8.54 15.78
CA ASP A 79 -8.08 -8.45 15.14
C ASP A 79 -7.27 -7.31 15.75
N TRP A 80 -6.21 -7.66 16.48
CA TRP A 80 -5.33 -6.66 17.07
C TRP A 80 -4.56 -5.87 16.01
N GLY A 81 -4.39 -6.43 14.81
CA GLY A 81 -3.71 -5.80 13.68
C GLY A 81 -4.37 -4.50 13.27
N LEU A 82 -5.70 -4.43 13.29
CA LEU A 82 -6.48 -3.21 13.05
C LEU A 82 -6.12 -2.08 14.03
N THR A 83 -5.84 -2.42 15.29
CA THR A 83 -5.39 -1.46 16.30
C THR A 83 -3.94 -1.04 16.06
N ALA A 84 -3.06 -2.00 15.76
CA ALA A 84 -1.64 -1.73 15.53
C ALA A 84 -1.40 -0.80 14.33
N MET A 85 -2.16 -0.99 13.24
CA MET A 85 -2.09 -0.13 12.05
C MET A 85 -2.96 1.13 12.15
N LYS A 86 -3.64 1.35 13.29
CA LYS A 86 -4.50 2.52 13.54
C LYS A 86 -5.65 2.68 12.52
N ALA A 87 -6.27 1.57 12.09
CA ALA A 87 -7.31 1.57 11.05
C ALA A 87 -8.54 2.43 11.42
N ALA A 88 -8.90 2.49 12.70
CA ALA A 88 -10.02 3.32 13.18
C ALA A 88 -9.87 4.82 12.86
N ASN A 89 -8.64 5.32 12.70
CA ASN A 89 -8.38 6.71 12.30
C ASN A 89 -8.83 6.96 10.86
N ALA A 90 -8.54 6.03 9.94
CA ALA A 90 -9.01 6.12 8.57
C ALA A 90 -10.53 5.97 8.48
N TYR A 91 -11.12 5.03 9.23
CA TYR A 91 -12.57 4.84 9.27
C TYR A 91 -13.30 6.08 9.81
N ALA A 92 -12.72 6.75 10.82
CA ALA A 92 -13.25 8.01 11.35
C ALA A 92 -13.22 9.16 10.33
N LEU A 93 -12.36 9.09 9.32
CA LEU A 93 -12.38 10.01 8.16
C LEU A 93 -13.23 9.49 7.00
N GLY A 94 -13.89 8.34 7.18
CA GLY A 94 -14.76 7.72 6.19
C GLY A 94 -14.03 6.84 5.17
N PHE A 95 -12.77 6.47 5.37
CA PHE A 95 -11.99 5.64 4.43
C PHE A 95 -11.82 4.22 4.93
N HIS A 96 -12.39 3.26 4.22
CA HIS A 96 -12.43 1.85 4.62
C HIS A 96 -12.33 0.89 3.41
N GLY A 97 -11.71 1.34 2.32
CA GLY A 97 -11.48 0.55 1.11
C GLY A 97 -12.57 0.66 0.05
N GLN A 98 -13.60 1.49 0.25
CA GLN A 98 -14.68 1.66 -0.71
C GLN A 98 -14.19 2.17 -2.07
N GLY A 99 -14.75 1.60 -3.15
CA GLY A 99 -14.39 1.95 -4.53
C GLY A 99 -13.05 1.38 -4.99
N VAL A 100 -12.38 0.56 -4.17
CA VAL A 100 -11.10 -0.08 -4.49
C VAL A 100 -11.33 -1.55 -4.81
N LYS A 101 -10.58 -2.05 -5.80
CA LYS A 101 -10.57 -3.46 -6.18
C LYS A 101 -9.28 -4.12 -5.74
N LEU A 102 -9.39 -5.18 -4.93
CA LEU A 102 -8.26 -5.93 -4.38
C LEU A 102 -8.31 -7.38 -4.88
N GLY A 103 -7.15 -7.90 -5.27
CA GLY A 103 -6.98 -9.28 -5.72
C GLY A 103 -6.36 -10.17 -4.65
N VAL A 104 -6.67 -11.46 -4.69
CA VAL A 104 -6.03 -12.50 -3.87
C VAL A 104 -5.68 -13.66 -4.78
N MET A 105 -4.39 -13.91 -5.01
CA MET A 105 -3.92 -15.16 -5.63
C MET A 105 -3.49 -16.09 -4.50
N ASP A 106 -4.28 -17.12 -4.23
CA ASP A 106 -4.08 -18.05 -3.10
C ASP A 106 -4.74 -19.41 -3.38
N SER A 107 -5.01 -20.26 -2.40
CA SER A 107 -5.77 -21.52 -2.57
C SER A 107 -7.25 -21.31 -2.93
N GLY A 108 -7.66 -20.16 -3.48
CA GLY A 108 -9.07 -19.82 -3.63
C GLY A 108 -9.76 -19.51 -2.30
N ALA A 109 -10.97 -18.97 -2.36
CA ALA A 109 -11.72 -18.54 -1.18
C ALA A 109 -13.17 -19.03 -1.24
N LEU A 110 -13.74 -19.40 -0.08
CA LEU A 110 -15.13 -19.88 0.02
C LEU A 110 -16.12 -18.72 -0.14
N LEU A 111 -16.23 -18.20 -1.37
CA LEU A 111 -17.03 -17.02 -1.67
C LEU A 111 -18.51 -17.39 -1.74
N GLN A 112 -19.36 -16.42 -1.40
CA GLN A 112 -20.83 -16.52 -1.38
C GLN A 112 -21.42 -17.50 -0.34
N SER A 113 -20.70 -18.57 -0.01
CA SER A 113 -21.09 -19.57 0.99
C SER A 113 -20.64 -19.19 2.41
N HIS A 114 -19.47 -18.57 2.57
CA HIS A 114 -19.03 -18.05 3.85
C HIS A 114 -19.82 -16.77 4.23
N PRO A 115 -20.40 -16.65 5.45
CA PRO A 115 -21.21 -15.50 5.83
C PRO A 115 -20.53 -14.14 5.69
N ASP A 116 -19.23 -14.08 5.99
CA ASP A 116 -18.41 -12.86 5.89
C ASP A 116 -17.80 -12.60 4.50
N LEU A 117 -17.95 -13.53 3.55
CA LEU A 117 -17.41 -13.43 2.18
C LEU A 117 -18.51 -13.60 1.11
N ARG A 118 -19.70 -13.06 1.39
CA ARG A 118 -20.86 -13.12 0.48
C ARG A 118 -21.40 -11.73 0.18
N GLY A 119 -22.09 -11.64 -0.95
CA GLY A 119 -22.65 -10.39 -1.46
C GLY A 119 -21.88 -9.87 -2.68
N GLU A 120 -22.30 -8.70 -3.16
CA GLU A 120 -21.90 -8.15 -4.46
C GLU A 120 -20.42 -7.76 -4.56
N ARG A 121 -19.72 -7.61 -3.43
CA ARG A 121 -18.30 -7.22 -3.41
C ARG A 121 -17.33 -8.38 -3.64
N PHE A 122 -17.80 -9.63 -3.64
CA PHE A 122 -16.92 -10.81 -3.66
C PHE A 122 -17.04 -11.55 -4.99
N HIS A 123 -15.93 -11.66 -5.68
CA HIS A 123 -15.84 -12.18 -7.04
C HIS A 123 -14.80 -13.30 -7.13
N ALA A 124 -15.17 -14.42 -7.75
CA ALA A 124 -14.22 -15.41 -8.20
C ALA A 124 -13.78 -15.05 -9.63
N THR A 125 -12.47 -14.88 -9.82
CA THR A 125 -11.84 -14.69 -11.13
C THR A 125 -11.64 -16.06 -11.80
N THR A 126 -11.78 -16.12 -13.12
CA THR A 126 -11.54 -17.36 -13.89
C THR A 126 -10.29 -17.22 -14.76
N ALA A 127 -9.41 -18.21 -14.69
CA ALA A 127 -8.19 -18.30 -15.50
C ALA A 127 -8.24 -19.53 -16.41
N GLN A 128 -8.00 -19.32 -17.71
CA GLN A 128 -8.06 -20.36 -18.74
C GLN A 128 -6.81 -20.32 -19.62
N GLY A 129 -6.34 -21.50 -20.03
CA GLY A 129 -5.15 -21.60 -20.87
C GLY A 129 -4.71 -23.05 -21.06
N THR A 130 -3.44 -23.21 -21.45
CA THR A 130 -2.79 -24.52 -21.55
C THR A 130 -1.42 -24.45 -20.89
N TYR A 131 -1.01 -25.48 -20.15
CA TYR A 131 0.31 -25.47 -19.50
C TYR A 131 1.46 -25.36 -20.51
N SER A 132 2.48 -24.57 -20.17
CA SER A 132 3.66 -24.37 -21.02
C SER A 132 4.72 -25.47 -20.87
N ARG A 133 4.64 -26.28 -19.80
CA ARG A 133 5.58 -27.35 -19.47
C ARG A 133 4.86 -28.57 -18.87
N THR A 134 5.59 -29.68 -18.74
CA THR A 134 5.18 -30.85 -17.97
C THR A 134 5.84 -30.76 -16.59
N GLY A 135 5.11 -31.10 -15.53
CA GLY A 135 5.65 -31.08 -14.18
C GLY A 135 4.69 -31.58 -13.11
N ASN A 136 5.13 -31.51 -11.86
CA ASN A 136 4.29 -31.64 -10.70
C ASN A 136 4.11 -30.24 -10.10
N ARG A 137 2.87 -29.86 -9.79
CA ARG A 137 2.55 -28.57 -9.19
C ARG A 137 3.07 -28.48 -7.75
N TYR A 138 3.08 -29.61 -7.02
CA TYR A 138 3.41 -29.69 -5.59
C TYR A 138 4.36 -30.85 -5.25
N PRO A 139 5.57 -30.88 -5.83
CA PRO A 139 6.51 -31.99 -5.62
C PRO A 139 7.03 -32.06 -4.17
N GLN A 140 6.79 -31.04 -3.35
CA GLN A 140 7.17 -31.02 -1.94
C GLN A 140 6.01 -30.45 -1.11
N GLY A 141 5.47 -31.25 -0.17
CA GLY A 141 4.64 -30.73 0.92
C GLY A 141 3.12 -30.77 0.75
N ALA A 142 2.57 -31.08 -0.42
CA ALA A 142 1.13 -31.36 -0.52
C ALA A 142 0.79 -32.71 0.12
N ALA A 143 -0.31 -32.78 0.88
CA ALA A 143 -0.88 -34.07 1.27
C ALA A 143 -1.19 -34.88 0.00
N LYS A 144 -1.10 -36.22 0.05
CA LYS A 144 -1.29 -37.08 -1.14
C LYS A 144 -2.59 -36.82 -1.91
N GLN A 145 -3.61 -36.33 -1.22
CA GLN A 145 -4.91 -35.99 -1.80
C GLN A 145 -4.90 -34.68 -2.62
N PHE A 146 -3.89 -33.83 -2.46
CA PHE A 146 -3.69 -32.55 -3.14
C PHE A 146 -2.51 -32.57 -4.13
N ASP A 147 -1.80 -33.70 -4.28
CA ASP A 147 -0.72 -33.86 -5.25
C ASP A 147 -1.27 -33.82 -6.68
N ALA A 148 -0.68 -33.01 -7.56
CA ALA A 148 -1.22 -32.71 -8.88
C ALA A 148 -0.11 -32.56 -9.94
N THR A 149 -0.07 -33.48 -10.90
CA THR A 149 0.78 -33.37 -12.10
C THR A 149 0.05 -32.68 -13.24
N TYR A 150 0.80 -32.07 -14.16
CA TYR A 150 0.27 -31.42 -15.35
C TYR A 150 1.20 -31.68 -16.55
N GLU A 151 0.61 -31.73 -17.75
CA GLU A 151 1.34 -31.99 -18.99
C GLU A 151 1.38 -30.76 -19.91
N LYS A 152 2.48 -30.59 -20.64
CA LYS A 152 2.59 -29.50 -21.62
C LYS A 152 1.47 -29.58 -22.65
N GLY A 153 0.74 -28.47 -22.83
CA GLY A 153 -0.39 -28.35 -23.75
C GLY A 153 -1.72 -28.86 -23.18
N GLU A 154 -1.73 -29.44 -21.98
CA GLU A 154 -2.97 -29.77 -21.28
C GLU A 154 -3.74 -28.48 -20.95
N PRO A 155 -5.06 -28.42 -21.25
CA PRO A 155 -5.87 -27.24 -20.94
C PRO A 155 -6.19 -27.16 -19.44
N PHE A 156 -6.31 -25.93 -18.94
CA PHE A 156 -6.83 -25.66 -17.60
C PHE A 156 -7.94 -24.61 -17.67
N ASP A 157 -8.89 -24.74 -16.74
CA ASP A 157 -9.97 -23.78 -16.47
C ASP A 157 -10.18 -23.75 -14.96
N VAL A 158 -9.73 -22.69 -14.31
CA VAL A 158 -9.68 -22.61 -12.85
C VAL A 158 -10.41 -21.38 -12.35
N SER A 159 -11.34 -21.62 -11.42
CA SER A 159 -12.06 -20.58 -10.69
C SER A 159 -11.30 -20.18 -9.43
N GLY A 160 -11.39 -18.91 -9.06
CA GLY A 160 -10.98 -18.36 -7.78
C GLY A 160 -11.81 -18.81 -6.58
N ASP A 161 -12.97 -19.41 -6.81
CA ASP A 161 -13.80 -19.95 -5.74
C ASP A 161 -13.14 -21.20 -5.13
N TRP A 162 -13.41 -21.46 -3.85
CA TRP A 162 -12.85 -22.59 -3.14
C TRP A 162 -13.37 -23.91 -3.72
N MET A 163 -12.44 -24.81 -4.05
CA MET A 163 -12.75 -26.10 -4.66
C MET A 163 -12.47 -27.24 -3.67
N VAL A 164 -13.52 -28.00 -3.35
CA VAL A 164 -13.41 -29.18 -2.47
C VAL A 164 -12.37 -30.17 -2.98
N ASN A 165 -11.54 -30.68 -2.07
CA ASN A 165 -10.43 -31.62 -2.34
C ASN A 165 -9.31 -31.07 -3.24
N VAL A 166 -9.31 -29.77 -3.56
CA VAL A 166 -8.21 -29.10 -4.26
C VAL A 166 -7.59 -28.05 -3.35
N ASN A 167 -8.44 -27.34 -2.62
CA ASN A 167 -8.05 -26.20 -1.82
C ASN A 167 -8.25 -26.44 -0.33
N ASP A 168 -7.44 -25.75 0.46
CA ASP A 168 -7.52 -25.71 1.92
C ASP A 168 -8.21 -24.41 2.39
N SER A 169 -8.20 -24.16 3.69
CA SER A 169 -8.81 -22.99 4.30
C SER A 169 -8.02 -21.69 4.14
N HIS A 170 -6.81 -21.75 3.61
CA HIS A 170 -5.85 -20.68 3.70
C HIS A 170 -6.31 -19.40 2.94
N GLY A 171 -6.66 -19.52 1.66
CA GLY A 171 -7.14 -18.39 0.86
C GLY A 171 -8.46 -17.79 1.38
N THR A 172 -9.31 -18.59 2.02
CA THR A 172 -10.53 -18.12 2.71
C THR A 172 -10.18 -17.23 3.91
N HIS A 173 -9.11 -17.55 4.65
CA HIS A 173 -8.64 -16.74 5.78
C HIS A 173 -8.04 -15.42 5.32
N VAL A 174 -7.17 -15.48 4.30
CA VAL A 174 -6.57 -14.33 3.62
C VAL A 174 -7.64 -13.36 3.11
N ALA A 175 -8.66 -13.87 2.40
CA ALA A 175 -9.78 -13.08 1.88
C ALA A 175 -10.53 -12.32 2.99
N GLY A 176 -10.79 -13.00 4.12
CA GLY A 176 -11.44 -12.39 5.28
C GLY A 176 -10.62 -11.26 5.90
N THR A 177 -9.32 -11.46 6.09
CA THR A 177 -8.43 -10.45 6.67
C THR A 177 -8.38 -9.19 5.80
N ILE A 178 -8.44 -9.34 4.47
CA ILE A 178 -8.46 -8.20 3.54
C ILE A 178 -9.81 -7.48 3.59
N ALA A 179 -10.92 -8.17 3.29
CA ALA A 179 -12.18 -7.54 2.92
C ALA A 179 -13.44 -8.16 3.54
N GLY A 180 -13.29 -9.01 4.57
CA GLY A 180 -14.39 -9.62 5.30
C GLY A 180 -15.45 -8.59 5.71
N ASN A 181 -16.72 -8.97 5.56
CA ASN A 181 -17.87 -8.10 5.82
C ASN A 181 -17.78 -7.44 7.20
N ARG A 182 -18.24 -6.18 7.26
CA ARG A 182 -18.50 -5.48 8.51
C ARG A 182 -20.00 -5.46 8.75
N ASP A 183 -20.45 -6.30 9.67
CA ASP A 183 -21.88 -6.54 9.93
C ASP A 183 -22.19 -6.66 11.43
N GLY A 184 -21.23 -6.30 12.28
CA GLY A 184 -21.34 -6.35 13.73
C GLY A 184 -21.21 -7.76 14.30
N SER A 185 -20.81 -8.72 13.49
CA SER A 185 -20.67 -10.13 13.85
C SER A 185 -19.24 -10.46 14.31
N VAL A 186 -18.67 -11.55 13.78
CA VAL A 186 -17.54 -12.31 14.31
C VAL A 186 -16.22 -11.53 14.22
N PHE A 187 -15.95 -10.86 13.10
CA PHE A 187 -14.77 -10.02 12.81
C PHE A 187 -15.07 -9.18 11.55
N HIS A 188 -14.14 -8.32 11.11
CA HIS A 188 -14.20 -7.71 9.77
C HIS A 188 -12.80 -7.52 9.18
N GLY A 189 -12.70 -7.41 7.85
CA GLY A 189 -11.43 -7.15 7.17
C GLY A 189 -10.91 -5.71 7.34
N VAL A 190 -9.64 -5.49 7.00
CA VAL A 190 -9.02 -4.15 7.03
C VAL A 190 -9.66 -3.19 6.01
N ALA A 191 -9.92 -3.66 4.79
CA ALA A 191 -10.60 -2.93 3.73
C ALA A 191 -12.00 -3.50 3.52
N TRP A 192 -12.82 -3.54 4.58
CA TRP A 192 -14.16 -4.14 4.56
C TRP A 192 -15.13 -3.50 3.55
N GLY A 193 -14.81 -2.32 2.98
CA GLY A 193 -15.56 -1.69 1.90
C GLY A 193 -15.09 -2.02 0.48
N ALA A 194 -13.97 -2.72 0.31
CA ALA A 194 -13.38 -3.00 -1.00
C ALA A 194 -14.11 -4.12 -1.76
N GLU A 195 -14.01 -4.12 -3.08
CA GLU A 195 -14.31 -5.30 -3.89
C GLU A 195 -13.13 -6.26 -3.83
N LEU A 196 -13.40 -7.55 -3.61
CA LEU A 196 -12.40 -8.60 -3.53
C LEU A 196 -12.56 -9.58 -4.70
N TYR A 197 -11.47 -9.80 -5.43
CA TYR A 197 -11.36 -10.73 -6.53
C TYR A 197 -10.41 -11.86 -6.13
N SER A 198 -10.91 -13.08 -6.04
CA SER A 198 -10.09 -14.25 -5.71
C SER A 198 -9.64 -14.96 -6.99
N GLY A 199 -8.37 -15.32 -7.06
CA GLY A 199 -7.76 -16.25 -8.01
C GLY A 199 -7.17 -17.43 -7.25
N ASN A 200 -6.87 -18.51 -7.98
CA ASN A 200 -6.53 -19.80 -7.39
C ASN A 200 -5.18 -20.32 -7.90
N THR A 201 -4.26 -20.62 -6.98
CA THR A 201 -2.98 -21.27 -7.26
C THR A 201 -3.14 -22.74 -7.68
N GLY A 202 -4.35 -23.29 -7.48
CA GLY A 202 -4.71 -24.67 -7.81
C GLY A 202 -4.30 -25.68 -6.75
N GLY A 203 -4.09 -25.24 -5.49
CA GLY A 203 -3.63 -26.11 -4.39
C GLY A 203 -3.81 -25.47 -3.02
N THR A 204 -2.84 -25.67 -2.14
CA THR A 204 -2.93 -25.39 -0.68
C THR A 204 -1.79 -24.48 -0.17
N ASP A 205 -1.81 -24.07 1.10
CA ASP A 205 -0.69 -23.36 1.76
C ASP A 205 0.53 -24.27 1.96
N SER A 206 0.30 -25.55 2.25
CA SER A 206 1.35 -26.55 2.42
C SER A 206 2.09 -26.89 1.12
N SER A 207 1.56 -26.44 -0.01
CA SER A 207 2.18 -26.56 -1.32
C SER A 207 3.51 -25.81 -1.35
N ASN A 208 4.61 -26.51 -1.63
CA ASN A 208 5.88 -25.81 -1.85
C ASN A 208 6.03 -25.40 -3.30
N TYR A 209 5.99 -24.09 -3.51
CA TYR A 209 5.91 -23.50 -4.83
C TYR A 209 7.27 -23.59 -5.57
N GLY A 210 8.40 -23.39 -4.87
CA GLY A 210 9.76 -23.64 -5.39
C GLY A 210 10.00 -23.19 -6.83
N PRO A 211 10.99 -23.74 -7.55
CA PRO A 211 11.14 -23.56 -8.99
C PRO A 211 10.29 -24.57 -9.81
N PHE A 212 9.07 -24.92 -9.39
CA PHE A 212 8.33 -26.06 -10.00
C PHE A 212 7.15 -25.68 -10.90
N LEU A 213 6.71 -24.43 -10.82
CA LEU A 213 5.40 -24.04 -11.33
C LEU A 213 5.43 -23.64 -12.81
N ASP A 214 4.27 -23.79 -13.44
CA ASP A 214 4.11 -23.39 -14.83
C ASP A 214 3.95 -21.88 -15.00
N TYR A 215 4.69 -21.31 -15.94
CA TYR A 215 4.58 -19.89 -16.28
C TYR A 215 3.18 -19.50 -16.76
N GLU A 216 2.61 -20.26 -17.70
CA GLU A 216 1.36 -19.87 -18.38
C GLU A 216 0.17 -19.95 -17.43
N TYR A 217 0.10 -21.01 -16.60
CA TYR A 217 -0.92 -21.13 -15.56
C TYR A 217 -1.01 -19.88 -14.67
N PHE A 218 0.15 -19.47 -14.14
CA PHE A 218 0.22 -18.35 -13.23
C PHE A 218 0.08 -17.00 -13.94
N TYR A 219 0.59 -16.87 -15.17
CA TYR A 219 0.41 -15.67 -16.00
C TYR A 219 -1.09 -15.41 -16.26
N GLN A 220 -1.85 -16.45 -16.60
CA GLN A 220 -3.29 -16.33 -16.80
C GLN A 220 -4.03 -16.02 -15.49
N GLY A 221 -3.63 -16.63 -14.36
CA GLY A 221 -4.19 -16.34 -13.04
C GLY A 221 -4.04 -14.87 -12.62
N TRP A 222 -2.80 -14.37 -12.60
CA TRP A 222 -2.54 -12.96 -12.28
C TRP A 222 -3.11 -12.01 -13.34
N GLY A 223 -2.99 -12.37 -14.63
CA GLY A 223 -3.52 -11.58 -15.73
C GLY A 223 -5.04 -11.41 -15.65
N ALA A 224 -5.76 -12.44 -15.19
CA ALA A 224 -7.20 -12.36 -14.98
C ALA A 224 -7.55 -11.40 -13.82
N LEU A 225 -6.82 -11.43 -12.70
CA LEU A 225 -7.01 -10.48 -11.60
C LEU A 225 -6.74 -9.02 -12.05
N VAL A 226 -5.69 -8.80 -12.85
CA VAL A 226 -5.39 -7.48 -13.43
C VAL A 226 -6.50 -7.04 -14.38
N LYS A 227 -7.01 -7.95 -15.22
CA LYS A 227 -8.13 -7.68 -16.14
C LYS A 227 -9.43 -7.32 -15.41
N ASP A 228 -9.69 -7.93 -14.26
CA ASP A 228 -10.82 -7.60 -13.40
C ASP A 228 -10.67 -6.24 -12.68
N GLY A 229 -9.48 -5.64 -12.79
CA GLY A 229 -9.16 -4.31 -12.31
C GLY A 229 -8.54 -4.29 -10.92
N ALA A 230 -8.01 -5.42 -10.43
CA ALA A 230 -7.31 -5.45 -9.14
C ALA A 230 -6.16 -4.44 -9.11
N GLN A 231 -6.23 -3.50 -8.18
CA GLN A 231 -5.22 -2.46 -7.97
C GLN A 231 -4.06 -2.99 -7.14
N VAL A 232 -4.32 -3.92 -6.22
CA VAL A 232 -3.32 -4.60 -5.40
C VAL A 232 -3.68 -6.06 -5.32
N ILE A 233 -2.70 -6.95 -5.54
CA ILE A 233 -2.88 -8.39 -5.49
C ILE A 233 -2.08 -8.96 -4.32
N ASN A 234 -2.76 -9.63 -3.40
CA ASN A 234 -2.17 -10.38 -2.31
C ASN A 234 -1.69 -11.76 -2.79
N ASN A 235 -0.49 -12.16 -2.38
CA ASN A 235 0.06 -13.49 -2.66
C ASN A 235 0.64 -14.10 -1.39
N SER A 236 -0.21 -14.80 -0.62
CA SER A 236 0.12 -15.35 0.69
C SER A 236 0.64 -16.79 0.63
N PHE A 237 1.36 -17.16 -0.41
CA PHE A 237 1.98 -18.48 -0.58
C PHE A 237 3.46 -18.33 -0.93
N GLY A 238 4.34 -19.26 -0.54
CA GLY A 238 5.80 -19.01 -0.51
C GLY A 238 6.67 -20.00 -1.30
N THR A 239 7.85 -19.56 -1.71
CA THR A 239 8.91 -20.39 -2.34
C THR A 239 9.78 -21.09 -1.29
N ASN A 240 9.17 -21.81 -0.35
CA ASN A 240 9.85 -22.41 0.82
C ASN A 240 10.66 -23.68 0.47
N THR A 241 11.51 -23.64 -0.55
CA THR A 241 12.20 -24.80 -1.14
C THR A 241 12.83 -25.73 -0.08
N ARG A 242 12.45 -27.01 -0.07
CA ARG A 242 12.98 -28.02 0.88
C ARG A 242 14.27 -28.63 0.36
N ILE A 243 15.16 -28.95 1.29
CA ILE A 243 16.40 -29.69 1.05
C ILE A 243 16.45 -30.94 1.92
N VAL A 244 17.28 -31.91 1.52
CA VAL A 244 17.63 -33.06 2.36
C VAL A 244 18.56 -32.55 3.48
N PRO A 245 18.19 -32.72 4.76
CA PRO A 245 19.00 -32.22 5.87
C PRO A 245 20.39 -32.85 5.90
N ASN A 246 21.42 -32.00 6.05
CA ASN A 246 22.82 -32.42 6.19
C ASN A 246 23.42 -31.86 7.49
N GLY A 247 22.85 -32.30 8.61
CA GLY A 247 23.18 -31.79 9.94
C GLY A 247 22.25 -30.67 10.39
N LYS A 248 22.44 -30.21 11.63
CA LYS A 248 21.61 -29.17 12.23
C LYS A 248 22.07 -27.78 11.77
N VAL A 249 21.16 -27.01 11.19
CA VAL A 249 21.37 -25.61 10.81
C VAL A 249 20.31 -24.77 11.50
N ASN A 250 20.74 -23.64 12.07
CA ASN A 250 19.83 -22.68 12.68
C ASN A 250 19.72 -21.41 11.83
N GLY A 251 18.54 -20.80 11.81
CA GLY A 251 18.25 -19.51 11.21
C GLY A 251 18.83 -18.32 11.99
N ALA A 252 18.48 -17.12 11.55
CA ALA A 252 19.01 -15.84 12.03
C ALA A 252 18.80 -15.62 13.54
N ASP A 253 17.63 -16.00 14.05
CA ASP A 253 17.21 -15.90 15.45
C ASP A 253 17.25 -17.26 16.19
N GLY A 254 17.80 -18.30 15.56
CA GLY A 254 18.16 -19.57 16.20
C GLY A 254 17.19 -20.74 16.01
N PHE A 255 16.19 -20.62 15.12
CA PHE A 255 15.24 -21.70 14.82
C PHE A 255 15.84 -22.75 13.88
N ASP A 256 15.35 -24.00 13.96
CA ASP A 256 15.83 -25.09 13.09
C ASP A 256 15.35 -24.88 11.65
N ILE A 257 16.29 -24.80 10.73
CA ILE A 257 16.06 -24.62 9.28
C ILE A 257 16.70 -25.74 8.46
N SER A 258 17.05 -26.87 9.10
CA SER A 258 17.90 -27.91 8.51
C SER A 258 17.34 -28.55 7.24
N ASP A 259 16.02 -28.49 7.03
CA ASP A 259 15.31 -29.03 5.87
C ASP A 259 14.87 -27.96 4.85
N MET A 260 15.39 -26.73 4.98
CA MET A 260 15.04 -25.58 4.14
C MET A 260 16.26 -25.07 3.38
N LEU A 261 16.04 -24.61 2.15
CA LEU A 261 17.06 -23.86 1.43
C LEU A 261 17.34 -22.55 2.19
N PRO A 262 18.58 -22.32 2.68
CA PRO A 262 18.89 -21.12 3.44
C PRO A 262 18.94 -19.90 2.52
N VAL A 263 18.57 -18.74 3.06
CA VAL A 263 18.66 -17.42 2.41
C VAL A 263 19.12 -16.34 3.42
N ASN A 264 20.14 -16.66 4.21
CA ASN A 264 20.72 -15.77 5.22
C ASN A 264 21.84 -14.85 4.70
N THR A 265 22.37 -15.15 3.52
CA THR A 265 23.40 -14.35 2.84
C THR A 265 22.97 -13.98 1.43
N THR A 266 23.63 -12.98 0.84
CA THR A 266 23.39 -12.62 -0.57
C THR A 266 23.69 -13.81 -1.49
N GLN A 267 24.75 -14.56 -1.22
CA GLN A 267 25.16 -15.73 -2.00
C GLN A 267 24.13 -16.86 -1.97
N GLU A 268 23.48 -17.06 -0.83
CA GLU A 268 22.40 -18.03 -0.69
C GLU A 268 21.15 -17.61 -1.48
N THR A 269 20.76 -16.33 -1.42
CA THR A 269 19.67 -15.80 -2.27
C THR A 269 20.02 -15.87 -3.76
N GLU A 270 21.29 -15.71 -4.12
CA GLU A 270 21.76 -15.90 -5.49
C GLU A 270 21.70 -17.36 -5.92
N TYR A 271 22.06 -18.31 -5.05
CA TYR A 271 21.94 -19.73 -5.34
C TYR A 271 20.49 -20.11 -5.64
N GLU A 272 19.52 -19.62 -4.86
CA GLU A 272 18.10 -19.81 -5.17
C GLU A 272 17.74 -19.22 -6.54
N TYR A 273 18.13 -17.97 -6.83
CA TYR A 273 17.90 -17.36 -8.14
C TYR A 273 18.53 -18.17 -9.29
N PHE A 274 19.76 -18.66 -9.12
CA PHE A 274 20.46 -19.48 -10.11
C PHE A 274 19.79 -20.84 -10.30
N LEU A 275 19.25 -21.44 -9.23
CA LEU A 275 18.47 -22.66 -9.31
C LEU A 275 17.21 -22.45 -10.17
N PHE A 276 16.53 -21.31 -10.02
CA PHE A 276 15.43 -20.92 -10.90
C PHE A 276 15.87 -20.75 -12.34
N GLN A 277 17.01 -20.11 -12.61
CA GLN A 277 17.53 -20.01 -13.97
C GLN A 277 17.83 -21.38 -14.58
N LYS A 278 18.43 -22.29 -13.80
CA LYS A 278 18.75 -23.64 -14.25
C LYS A 278 17.52 -24.48 -14.55
N VAL A 279 16.59 -24.59 -13.60
CA VAL A 279 15.40 -25.47 -13.72
C VAL A 279 14.50 -25.07 -14.89
N TYR A 280 14.54 -23.79 -15.27
CA TYR A 280 13.74 -23.26 -16.37
C TYR A 280 14.51 -23.15 -17.69
N ASP A 281 15.74 -23.68 -17.78
CA ASP A 281 16.63 -23.56 -18.93
C ASP A 281 16.80 -22.10 -19.40
N GLU A 282 16.94 -21.18 -18.44
CA GLU A 282 16.98 -19.72 -18.61
C GLU A 282 15.71 -19.12 -19.25
N GLY A 283 14.65 -19.91 -19.37
CA GLY A 283 13.34 -19.49 -19.80
C GLY A 283 12.56 -18.76 -18.70
N LYS A 284 11.41 -18.22 -19.06
CA LYS A 284 10.53 -17.53 -18.11
C LYS A 284 10.00 -18.50 -17.05
N ASN A 285 10.10 -18.08 -15.79
CA ASN A 285 9.58 -18.79 -14.64
C ASN A 285 8.30 -18.17 -14.08
N PHE A 286 7.59 -18.87 -13.19
CA PHE A 286 6.32 -18.37 -12.68
C PHE A 286 6.45 -17.03 -11.92
N VAL A 287 7.61 -16.68 -11.36
CA VAL A 287 7.81 -15.35 -10.76
C VAL A 287 7.90 -14.27 -11.85
N ASP A 288 8.50 -14.58 -13.01
CA ASP A 288 8.41 -13.71 -14.19
C ASP A 288 6.96 -13.54 -14.65
N ALA A 289 6.12 -14.57 -14.52
CA ALA A 289 4.69 -14.47 -14.83
C ALA A 289 3.98 -13.42 -13.95
N ALA A 290 4.31 -13.38 -12.66
CA ALA A 290 3.75 -12.40 -11.73
C ALA A 290 4.09 -10.95 -12.11
N TYR A 291 5.33 -10.71 -12.56
CA TYR A 291 5.75 -9.40 -13.04
C TYR A 291 5.17 -9.07 -14.43
N ASP A 292 5.23 -10.01 -15.36
CA ASP A 292 4.70 -9.85 -16.72
C ASP A 292 3.21 -9.52 -16.75
N ALA A 293 2.44 -10.02 -15.77
CA ALA A 293 1.03 -9.69 -15.62
C ALA A 293 0.77 -8.22 -15.22
N VAL A 294 1.70 -7.58 -14.49
CA VAL A 294 1.49 -6.24 -13.89
C VAL A 294 2.36 -5.13 -14.49
N LYS A 295 3.44 -5.44 -15.19
CA LYS A 295 4.44 -4.46 -15.66
C LYS A 295 3.91 -3.34 -16.57
N ASN A 296 2.74 -3.55 -17.19
CA ASN A 296 2.07 -2.58 -18.06
C ASN A 296 0.76 -2.05 -17.46
N SER A 297 0.54 -2.28 -16.16
CA SER A 297 -0.61 -1.76 -15.42
C SER A 297 -0.14 -0.87 -14.27
N ASN A 298 -1.07 -0.42 -13.45
CA ASN A 298 -0.78 0.28 -12.19
C ASN A 298 -0.95 -0.64 -10.97
N THR A 299 -0.99 -1.96 -11.17
CA THR A 299 -1.24 -2.96 -10.14
C THR A 299 0.02 -3.25 -9.34
N VAL A 300 -0.12 -3.43 -8.02
CA VAL A 300 0.99 -3.81 -7.12
C VAL A 300 0.78 -5.24 -6.59
N GLN A 301 1.85 -6.03 -6.58
CA GLN A 301 1.91 -7.36 -5.96
C GLN A 301 2.42 -7.25 -4.52
N VAL A 302 1.71 -7.87 -3.58
CA VAL A 302 2.17 -8.08 -2.19
C VAL A 302 2.59 -9.55 -2.07
N MET A 303 3.87 -9.78 -1.79
CA MET A 303 4.51 -11.11 -1.74
C MET A 303 5.06 -11.38 -0.34
N THR A 304 4.67 -12.49 0.28
CA THR A 304 5.22 -12.93 1.58
C THR A 304 6.72 -13.23 1.52
N THR A 305 7.46 -12.82 2.55
CA THR A 305 8.92 -13.02 2.63
C THR A 305 9.29 -14.49 2.88
N GLY A 306 8.52 -15.17 3.72
CA GLY A 306 8.71 -16.57 4.11
C GLY A 306 8.60 -16.74 5.62
N ASN A 307 8.46 -17.98 6.08
CA ASN A 307 8.20 -18.32 7.49
C ASN A 307 9.35 -19.18 8.07
N ARG A 308 10.62 -18.81 7.82
CA ARG A 308 11.79 -19.68 8.02
C ARG A 308 12.98 -19.06 8.77
N ASP A 309 12.77 -18.04 9.60
CA ASP A 309 13.85 -17.42 10.39
C ASP A 309 15.10 -17.09 9.54
N MET A 310 14.88 -16.47 8.38
CA MET A 310 15.97 -16.09 7.47
C MET A 310 16.22 -14.59 7.48
N LYS A 311 17.49 -14.18 7.30
CA LYS A 311 17.86 -12.75 7.16
C LYS A 311 17.35 -12.10 5.87
N HIS A 312 16.95 -12.87 4.85
CA HIS A 312 16.44 -12.35 3.59
C HIS A 312 15.14 -13.04 3.16
N PRO A 313 14.30 -12.37 2.37
CA PRO A 313 13.16 -12.99 1.72
C PRO A 313 13.60 -14.04 0.68
N TYR A 314 12.78 -15.06 0.46
CA TYR A 314 12.90 -15.96 -0.69
C TYR A 314 12.72 -15.22 -2.03
N TYR A 315 13.18 -15.85 -3.12
CA TYR A 315 13.29 -15.27 -4.46
C TYR A 315 12.03 -14.55 -4.94
N ARG A 316 10.83 -15.06 -4.68
CA ARG A 316 9.58 -14.43 -5.14
C ARG A 316 9.35 -13.05 -4.53
N ALA A 317 9.57 -12.88 -3.23
CA ALA A 317 9.49 -11.57 -2.58
C ALA A 317 10.73 -10.71 -2.89
N LEU A 318 11.88 -11.36 -3.14
CA LEU A 318 13.14 -10.69 -3.47
C LEU A 318 13.31 -10.39 -4.98
N TYR A 319 12.33 -10.70 -5.83
CA TYR A 319 12.42 -10.56 -7.29
C TYR A 319 12.98 -9.20 -7.77
N PRO A 320 12.61 -8.04 -7.18
CA PRO A 320 13.18 -6.74 -7.58
C PRO A 320 14.69 -6.59 -7.37
N TYR A 321 15.31 -7.40 -6.50
CA TYR A 321 16.76 -7.41 -6.31
C TYR A 321 17.50 -7.84 -7.59
N PHE A 322 16.93 -8.83 -8.29
CA PHE A 322 17.46 -9.40 -9.53
C PHE A 322 16.86 -8.71 -10.78
N ASN A 323 15.67 -8.12 -10.65
CA ASN A 323 14.92 -7.44 -11.71
C ASN A 323 14.44 -6.06 -11.22
N PRO A 324 15.32 -5.04 -11.16
CA PRO A 324 15.00 -3.72 -10.60
C PRO A 324 13.78 -3.04 -11.22
N GLU A 325 13.48 -3.35 -12.48
CA GLU A 325 12.29 -2.88 -13.21
C GLU A 325 10.96 -3.29 -12.56
N ALA A 326 10.96 -4.27 -11.65
CA ALA A 326 9.78 -4.72 -10.92
C ALA A 326 9.53 -3.96 -9.61
N GLU A 327 10.50 -3.17 -9.11
CA GLU A 327 10.45 -2.60 -7.75
C GLU A 327 9.17 -1.77 -7.50
N SER A 328 8.72 -0.98 -8.46
CA SER A 328 7.50 -0.15 -8.35
C SER A 328 6.21 -0.96 -8.16
N HIS A 329 6.20 -2.21 -8.62
CA HIS A 329 5.05 -3.12 -8.56
C HIS A 329 5.13 -4.12 -7.41
N TRP A 330 6.09 -4.01 -6.49
CA TRP A 330 6.35 -5.04 -5.49
C TRP A 330 6.29 -4.52 -4.06
N ILE A 331 5.68 -5.30 -3.18
CA ILE A 331 5.77 -5.16 -1.74
C ILE A 331 6.13 -6.53 -1.14
N ALA A 332 7.24 -6.61 -0.41
CA ALA A 332 7.61 -7.77 0.40
C ALA A 332 6.97 -7.65 1.79
N ALA A 333 6.26 -8.70 2.23
CA ALA A 333 5.50 -8.72 3.47
C ALA A 333 6.22 -9.55 4.55
N ALA A 334 6.92 -8.86 5.46
CA ALA A 334 7.49 -9.42 6.68
C ALA A 334 6.44 -9.43 7.81
N GLY A 335 6.75 -10.03 8.97
CA GLY A 335 5.78 -10.20 10.06
C GLY A 335 6.04 -9.42 11.35
N LEU A 336 4.96 -8.90 11.92
CA LEU A 336 4.88 -8.27 13.23
C LEU A 336 3.91 -9.05 14.14
N GLN A 337 4.28 -9.19 15.41
CA GLN A 337 3.44 -9.75 16.48
C GLN A 337 3.20 -8.76 17.61
N LYS A 338 2.12 -9.00 18.36
CA LYS A 338 1.88 -8.40 19.66
C LYS A 338 2.56 -9.23 20.75
N LEU A 339 3.55 -8.63 21.41
CA LEU A 339 4.34 -9.26 22.47
C LEU A 339 3.60 -9.24 23.81
N SER A 340 2.98 -8.11 24.15
CA SER A 340 2.26 -7.94 25.42
C SER A 340 1.37 -6.71 25.42
N GLY A 341 0.50 -6.61 26.43
CA GLY A 341 -0.33 -5.43 26.68
C GLY A 341 -1.46 -5.24 25.66
N GLU A 342 -2.24 -4.18 25.89
CA GLU A 342 -3.36 -3.77 25.03
C GLU A 342 -3.41 -2.24 24.93
N GLY A 343 -3.98 -1.73 23.83
CA GLY A 343 -4.15 -0.29 23.61
C GLY A 343 -2.85 0.49 23.83
N ALA A 344 -2.89 1.52 24.67
CA ALA A 344 -1.73 2.38 24.96
C ALA A 344 -0.53 1.67 25.60
N LYS A 345 -0.72 0.46 26.14
CA LYS A 345 0.35 -0.35 26.77
C LYS A 345 0.85 -1.49 25.87
N ALA A 346 0.31 -1.63 24.67
CA ALA A 346 0.69 -2.69 23.76
C ALA A 346 2.18 -2.58 23.38
N LYS A 347 2.82 -3.73 23.25
CA LYS A 347 4.19 -3.87 22.75
C LYS A 347 4.19 -4.79 21.55
N TYR A 348 4.82 -4.33 20.48
CA TYR A 348 4.94 -5.05 19.23
C TYR A 348 6.41 -5.36 18.93
N GLY A 349 6.62 -6.40 18.13
CA GLY A 349 7.94 -6.82 17.71
C GLY A 349 7.91 -7.66 16.45
N LEU A 350 9.07 -7.80 15.83
CA LEU A 350 9.31 -8.76 14.75
C LEU A 350 8.88 -10.17 15.17
N ILE A 351 8.32 -10.94 14.24
CA ILE A 351 8.17 -12.39 14.41
C ILE A 351 9.48 -13.04 13.98
N THR A 352 10.30 -13.44 14.95
CA THR A 352 11.64 -14.02 14.72
C THR A 352 11.63 -15.36 13.99
N LYS A 353 10.47 -16.00 13.83
CA LYS A 353 10.33 -17.20 13.00
C LYS A 353 10.12 -16.89 11.51
N PHE A 354 9.91 -15.64 11.15
CA PHE A 354 9.62 -15.26 9.77
C PHE A 354 10.85 -14.64 9.13
N ASP A 355 10.85 -14.65 7.80
CA ASP A 355 11.97 -14.10 7.05
C ASP A 355 11.92 -12.58 7.08
N GLU A 356 13.09 -11.99 7.30
CA GLU A 356 13.29 -10.57 7.44
C GLU A 356 13.35 -9.85 6.10
N ALA A 357 13.32 -8.52 6.14
CA ALA A 357 13.31 -7.68 4.95
C ALA A 357 14.60 -7.79 4.12
N GLY A 358 15.77 -7.87 4.77
CA GLY A 358 17.06 -8.15 4.19
C GLY A 358 17.40 -7.35 2.94
N ASN A 359 17.87 -8.05 1.91
CA ASN A 359 18.15 -7.49 0.58
C ASN A 359 16.92 -6.83 -0.08
N GLY A 360 15.70 -7.10 0.41
CA GLY A 360 14.45 -6.52 -0.07
C GLY A 360 13.92 -5.32 0.72
N LYS A 361 14.69 -4.78 1.68
CA LYS A 361 14.21 -3.75 2.61
C LYS A 361 13.51 -2.55 1.98
N TRP A 362 13.95 -2.12 0.81
CA TRP A 362 13.42 -0.94 0.12
C TRP A 362 12.01 -1.12 -0.43
N TRP A 363 11.56 -2.36 -0.59
CA TRP A 363 10.19 -2.70 -0.94
C TRP A 363 9.49 -3.53 0.13
N ALA A 364 10.00 -3.55 1.36
CA ALA A 364 9.44 -4.36 2.44
C ALA A 364 8.71 -3.54 3.50
N VAL A 365 7.61 -4.10 4.01
CA VAL A 365 6.91 -3.64 5.22
C VAL A 365 6.55 -4.84 6.09
N ALA A 366 6.50 -4.65 7.40
CA ALA A 366 6.10 -5.67 8.37
C ALA A 366 4.60 -5.56 8.65
N GLY A 367 3.81 -6.52 8.14
CA GLY A 367 2.39 -6.62 8.41
C GLY A 367 2.10 -7.41 9.70
N THR A 368 0.92 -7.23 10.28
CA THR A 368 0.50 -7.95 11.48
C THR A 368 0.22 -9.42 11.14
N GLY A 369 1.01 -10.35 11.69
CA GLY A 369 1.10 -11.71 11.16
C GLY A 369 0.90 -12.85 12.16
N ALA A 370 0.61 -12.57 13.44
CA ALA A 370 0.44 -13.59 14.47
C ALA A 370 -0.91 -13.52 15.18
N HIS A 371 -1.51 -14.69 15.40
CA HIS A 371 -2.82 -14.87 16.04
C HIS A 371 -3.90 -13.95 15.44
N ILE A 372 -4.09 -14.07 14.13
CA ILE A 372 -5.06 -13.28 13.37
C ILE A 372 -6.34 -14.08 13.17
N TYR A 373 -7.45 -13.54 13.65
CA TYR A 373 -8.76 -14.17 13.55
C TYR A 373 -9.45 -13.80 12.24
N SER A 374 -9.92 -14.79 11.49
CA SER A 374 -10.59 -14.55 10.21
C SER A 374 -11.53 -15.69 9.82
N SER A 375 -12.14 -15.58 8.65
CA SER A 375 -12.94 -16.61 7.99
C SER A 375 -12.10 -17.85 7.69
N SER A 376 -12.73 -19.01 7.70
CA SER A 376 -12.07 -20.29 7.42
C SER A 376 -13.09 -21.27 6.85
N VAL A 377 -12.65 -22.46 6.47
CA VAL A 377 -13.51 -23.51 5.94
C VAL A 377 -13.03 -24.87 6.43
N VAL A 378 -13.98 -25.73 6.81
CA VAL A 378 -13.67 -27.15 7.08
C VAL A 378 -13.18 -27.78 5.78
N ASP A 379 -11.89 -28.11 5.71
CA ASP A 379 -11.17 -28.43 4.47
C ASP A 379 -10.55 -29.83 4.45
N GLY A 380 -10.44 -30.49 5.61
CA GLY A 380 -9.76 -31.78 5.73
C GLY A 380 -8.22 -31.68 5.73
N ASP A 381 -7.67 -30.48 5.94
CA ASP A 381 -6.23 -30.23 6.15
C ASP A 381 -6.01 -29.43 7.46
N TYR A 382 -6.37 -28.14 7.49
CA TYR A 382 -6.34 -27.34 8.72
C TYR A 382 -7.44 -27.75 9.70
N PHE A 383 -8.63 -28.02 9.16
CA PHE A 383 -9.84 -28.22 9.94
C PHE A 383 -10.45 -29.57 9.56
N ILE A 384 -9.96 -30.62 10.23
CA ILE A 384 -10.31 -32.01 9.93
C ILE A 384 -11.49 -32.46 10.80
N PRO A 385 -12.62 -32.90 10.22
CA PRO A 385 -13.72 -33.47 10.98
C PRO A 385 -13.27 -34.62 11.90
N GLY A 386 -13.64 -34.53 13.17
CA GLY A 386 -13.26 -35.50 14.21
C GLY A 386 -11.91 -35.19 14.88
N GLN A 387 -11.25 -34.10 14.54
CA GLN A 387 -9.99 -33.66 15.17
C GLN A 387 -10.14 -32.30 15.84
N THR A 388 -9.21 -32.02 16.74
CA THR A 388 -9.06 -30.71 17.37
C THR A 388 -8.05 -29.89 16.58
N ASP A 389 -8.39 -28.64 16.23
CA ASP A 389 -7.49 -27.73 15.54
C ASP A 389 -6.33 -27.26 16.44
N ASP A 390 -5.37 -26.56 15.86
CA ASP A 390 -4.19 -26.03 16.58
C ASP A 390 -4.55 -25.00 17.67
N GLU A 391 -5.76 -24.43 17.61
CA GLU A 391 -6.31 -23.49 18.59
C GLU A 391 -7.13 -24.20 19.70
N GLY A 392 -7.20 -25.53 19.67
CA GLY A 392 -7.88 -26.33 20.68
C GLY A 392 -9.39 -26.52 20.45
N ASN A 393 -9.92 -26.12 19.30
CA ASN A 393 -11.34 -26.25 18.95
C ASN A 393 -11.61 -27.60 18.26
N PHE A 394 -12.58 -28.35 18.77
CA PHE A 394 -12.96 -29.62 18.16
C PHE A 394 -13.86 -29.41 16.93
N VAL A 395 -13.40 -29.85 15.77
CA VAL A 395 -14.21 -29.93 14.56
C VAL A 395 -15.03 -31.21 14.64
N LYS A 396 -16.36 -31.09 14.77
CA LYS A 396 -17.24 -32.24 15.00
C LYS A 396 -17.11 -33.29 13.88
N GLU A 397 -17.01 -34.56 14.25
CA GLU A 397 -17.04 -35.68 13.31
C GLU A 397 -18.29 -35.62 12.41
N GLY A 398 -18.11 -35.87 11.12
CA GLY A 398 -19.18 -35.80 10.12
C GLY A 398 -19.54 -34.38 9.66
N THR A 399 -18.83 -33.35 10.10
CA THR A 399 -18.96 -32.00 9.51
C THR A 399 -18.54 -32.04 8.04
N PRO A 400 -19.38 -31.60 7.08
CA PRO A 400 -19.01 -31.62 5.67
C PRO A 400 -17.84 -30.68 5.36
N LEU A 401 -16.99 -31.08 4.41
CA LEU A 401 -16.02 -30.17 3.81
C LEU A 401 -16.76 -29.02 3.10
N GLY A 402 -16.19 -27.82 3.11
CA GLY A 402 -16.85 -26.61 2.61
C GLY A 402 -17.76 -25.93 3.64
N THR A 403 -17.84 -26.45 4.87
CA THR A 403 -18.60 -25.78 5.94
C THR A 403 -17.85 -24.51 6.40
N PRO A 404 -18.49 -23.33 6.44
CA PRO A 404 -17.87 -22.12 6.97
C PRO A 404 -17.37 -22.29 8.41
N TYR A 405 -16.18 -21.77 8.68
CA TYR A 405 -15.49 -21.86 9.97
C TYR A 405 -14.77 -20.55 10.30
N TYR A 406 -14.20 -20.44 11.49
CA TYR A 406 -13.41 -19.27 11.90
C TYR A 406 -12.27 -19.72 12.80
N SER A 407 -11.07 -19.22 12.55
CA SER A 407 -9.92 -19.58 13.38
C SER A 407 -8.85 -18.50 13.41
N TYR A 408 -7.91 -18.64 14.35
CA TYR A 408 -6.69 -17.85 14.39
C TYR A 408 -5.61 -18.54 13.57
N LEU A 409 -4.94 -17.80 12.70
CA LEU A 409 -3.77 -18.28 11.97
C LEU A 409 -2.59 -17.33 12.16
N THR A 410 -1.38 -17.84 11.93
CA THR A 410 -0.11 -17.13 12.08
C THR A 410 0.79 -17.43 10.89
N GLY A 411 1.32 -16.38 10.25
CA GLY A 411 2.22 -16.48 9.11
C GLY A 411 2.48 -15.11 8.48
N THR A 412 3.53 -14.99 7.69
CA THR A 412 3.63 -13.88 6.71
C THR A 412 2.41 -13.85 5.80
N SER A 413 1.77 -15.01 5.59
CA SER A 413 0.47 -15.16 4.96
C SER A 413 -0.68 -14.39 5.60
N MET A 414 -0.58 -14.01 6.88
CA MET A 414 -1.49 -13.10 7.56
C MET A 414 -0.95 -11.66 7.58
N ALA A 415 0.36 -11.46 7.48
CA ALA A 415 0.93 -10.13 7.33
C ALA A 415 0.60 -9.48 5.97
N ALA A 416 0.74 -10.23 4.87
CA ALA A 416 0.42 -9.78 3.52
C ALA A 416 -1.03 -9.28 3.34
N PRO A 417 -2.08 -9.96 3.81
CA PRO A 417 -3.45 -9.48 3.67
C PRO A 417 -3.72 -8.22 4.48
N HIS A 418 -3.07 -8.06 5.64
CA HIS A 418 -3.12 -6.79 6.37
C HIS A 418 -2.50 -5.63 5.58
N ILE A 419 -1.37 -5.87 4.92
CA ILE A 419 -0.72 -4.88 4.05
C ILE A 419 -1.61 -4.57 2.83
N THR A 420 -2.18 -5.59 2.20
CA THR A 420 -3.10 -5.44 1.06
C THR A 420 -4.35 -4.65 1.46
N GLY A 421 -4.94 -4.97 2.62
CA GLY A 421 -6.07 -4.23 3.15
C GLY A 421 -5.71 -2.78 3.52
N ALA A 422 -4.54 -2.54 4.11
CA ALA A 422 -4.06 -1.18 4.38
C ALA A 422 -3.89 -0.37 3.08
N MET A 423 -3.32 -0.97 2.03
CA MET A 423 -3.29 -0.37 0.69
C MET A 423 -4.70 -0.06 0.17
N GLY A 424 -5.66 -0.96 0.38
CA GLY A 424 -7.05 -0.71 0.03
C GLY A 424 -7.63 0.53 0.71
N VAL A 425 -7.39 0.69 2.01
CA VAL A 425 -7.81 1.88 2.76
C VAL A 425 -7.13 3.15 2.23
N ILE A 426 -5.81 3.10 1.97
CA ILE A 426 -5.05 4.23 1.39
C ILE A 426 -5.60 4.61 0.02
N LEU A 427 -5.87 3.66 -0.86
CA LEU A 427 -6.43 3.92 -2.19
C LEU A 427 -7.82 4.55 -2.13
N SER A 428 -8.65 4.18 -1.14
CA SER A 428 -9.95 4.86 -0.94
C SER A 428 -9.81 6.32 -0.49
N ARG A 429 -8.71 6.65 0.20
CA ARG A 429 -8.35 8.04 0.57
C ARG A 429 -7.82 8.83 -0.62
N TYR A 430 -7.08 8.19 -1.53
CA TYR A 430 -6.42 8.84 -2.67
C TYR A 430 -6.93 8.29 -4.01
N PRO A 431 -8.16 8.64 -4.42
CA PRO A 431 -8.75 8.12 -5.68
C PRO A 431 -8.03 8.61 -6.94
N ASP A 432 -7.23 9.66 -6.82
CA ASP A 432 -6.38 10.23 -7.87
C ASP A 432 -4.95 9.62 -7.89
N MET A 433 -4.62 8.74 -6.95
CA MET A 433 -3.35 8.01 -6.96
C MET A 433 -3.50 6.63 -7.59
N THR A 434 -2.50 6.23 -8.37
CA THR A 434 -2.30 4.83 -8.77
C THR A 434 -1.87 3.98 -7.56
N ALA A 435 -1.97 2.64 -7.64
CA ALA A 435 -1.47 1.79 -6.55
C ALA A 435 0.05 1.90 -6.35
N VAL A 436 0.80 2.13 -7.43
CA VAL A 436 2.24 2.42 -7.36
C VAL A 436 2.53 3.69 -6.56
N GLN A 437 1.70 4.73 -6.69
CA GLN A 437 1.83 5.96 -5.91
C GLN A 437 1.34 5.79 -4.46
N ALA A 438 0.23 5.08 -4.25
CA ALA A 438 -0.27 4.75 -2.91
C ALA A 438 0.73 3.92 -2.09
N ARG A 439 1.54 3.07 -2.75
CA ARG A 439 2.66 2.34 -2.14
C ARG A 439 3.71 3.29 -1.55
N THR A 440 3.99 4.42 -2.19
CA THR A 440 4.87 5.46 -1.62
C THR A 440 4.28 6.03 -0.32
N VAL A 441 2.97 6.25 -0.25
CA VAL A 441 2.30 6.66 1.00
C VAL A 441 2.48 5.58 2.05
N LEU A 442 2.11 4.32 1.76
CA LEU A 442 2.23 3.19 2.69
C LEU A 442 3.63 3.10 3.31
N PHE A 443 4.67 3.15 2.48
CA PHE A 443 6.06 3.03 2.91
C PHE A 443 6.53 4.23 3.70
N SER A 444 6.34 5.44 3.16
CA SER A 444 6.86 6.64 3.79
C SER A 444 6.18 6.97 5.11
N THR A 445 4.94 6.52 5.32
CA THR A 445 4.20 6.74 6.56
C THR A 445 4.27 5.58 7.54
N ALA A 446 4.98 4.49 7.23
CA ALA A 446 5.07 3.32 8.10
C ALA A 446 5.65 3.68 9.49
N ASN A 447 5.18 2.95 10.50
CA ASN A 447 5.48 3.16 11.91
C ASN A 447 6.39 2.06 12.47
N HIS A 448 7.28 2.45 13.38
CA HIS A 448 8.21 1.55 14.07
C HIS A 448 8.19 1.77 15.59
N ARG A 449 7.14 2.43 16.10
CA ARG A 449 6.98 2.76 17.52
C ARG A 449 5.73 2.12 18.11
N ASN A 450 5.88 1.63 19.33
CA ASN A 450 4.76 1.23 20.16
C ASN A 450 3.89 2.45 20.53
N PRO A 451 2.64 2.23 20.99
CA PRO A 451 1.74 3.32 21.38
C PRO A 451 2.29 4.26 22.47
N ASP A 452 3.23 3.81 23.29
CA ASP A 452 3.90 4.62 24.31
C ASP A 452 5.17 5.34 23.80
N GLY A 453 5.45 5.26 22.50
CA GLY A 453 6.57 5.93 21.83
C GLY A 453 7.89 5.15 21.85
N SER A 454 7.98 4.04 22.59
CA SER A 454 9.17 3.18 22.55
C SER A 454 9.31 2.53 21.17
N LEU A 455 10.54 2.20 20.77
CA LEU A 455 10.77 1.40 19.55
C LEU A 455 10.10 0.02 19.70
N MET A 456 9.59 -0.51 18.60
CA MET A 456 9.18 -1.91 18.47
C MET A 456 10.41 -2.82 18.57
N ASP A 457 10.22 -4.04 19.08
CA ASP A 457 11.30 -5.02 19.12
C ASP A 457 11.69 -5.45 17.68
N GLY A 458 12.99 -5.56 17.42
CA GLY A 458 13.56 -5.78 16.09
C GLY A 458 13.88 -4.50 15.29
N TRP A 459 13.47 -3.30 15.72
CA TRP A 459 13.89 -2.06 15.06
C TRP A 459 15.30 -1.63 15.49
N ASP A 460 16.15 -1.20 14.54
CA ASP A 460 17.49 -0.70 14.86
C ASP A 460 17.42 0.72 15.44
N LYS A 461 17.85 0.86 16.70
CA LYS A 461 17.89 2.12 17.44
C LYS A 461 18.82 3.19 16.85
N ASN A 462 19.73 2.81 15.94
CA ASN A 462 20.66 3.74 15.30
C ASN A 462 20.05 4.39 14.04
N LEU A 463 18.93 3.87 13.54
CA LEU A 463 18.21 4.45 12.42
C LEU A 463 17.49 5.73 12.85
N LYS A 464 17.60 6.75 12.00
CA LYS A 464 16.85 8.00 12.14
C LYS A 464 15.40 7.78 11.68
N GLU A 465 14.50 8.64 12.16
CA GLU A 465 13.14 8.71 11.63
C GLU A 465 13.17 8.86 10.10
N GLY A 466 12.39 8.02 9.40
CA GLY A 466 12.37 7.97 7.94
C GLY A 466 13.42 7.07 7.28
N GLN A 467 14.35 6.46 8.03
CA GLN A 467 15.24 5.44 7.50
C GLN A 467 14.60 4.05 7.49
N VAL A 468 15.13 3.18 6.63
CA VAL A 468 14.61 1.84 6.35
C VAL A 468 15.49 0.79 7.04
N SER A 469 14.83 -0.15 7.73
CA SER A 469 15.45 -1.23 8.50
C SER A 469 15.75 -2.46 7.66
N ASP A 470 16.89 -3.10 7.91
CA ASP A 470 17.21 -4.40 7.32
C ASP A 470 16.30 -5.53 7.82
N ARG A 471 15.69 -5.40 9.02
CA ARG A 471 14.82 -6.43 9.60
C ARG A 471 13.35 -6.21 9.24
N LEU A 472 12.86 -4.99 9.47
CA LEU A 472 11.44 -4.62 9.37
C LEU A 472 11.08 -3.84 8.10
N GLY A 473 12.05 -3.58 7.21
CA GLY A 473 11.85 -2.72 6.04
C GLY A 473 11.47 -1.30 6.47
N TRP A 474 10.44 -0.74 5.85
CA TRP A 474 9.90 0.58 6.20
C TRP A 474 9.22 0.60 7.59
N GLY A 475 8.92 -0.56 8.18
CA GLY A 475 8.15 -0.69 9.42
C GLY A 475 6.76 -1.24 9.16
N THR A 476 5.82 -0.95 10.05
CA THR A 476 4.42 -1.43 10.01
C THR A 476 3.49 -0.40 9.38
N PRO A 477 2.47 -0.78 8.58
CA PRO A 477 1.48 0.17 8.07
C PRO A 477 0.88 1.07 9.17
N ASP A 478 0.76 2.38 8.90
CA ASP A 478 0.14 3.36 9.80
C ASP A 478 -0.94 4.13 9.06
N LEU A 479 -2.19 3.67 9.18
CA LEU A 479 -3.35 4.27 8.55
C LEU A 479 -3.78 5.59 9.21
N SER A 480 -3.24 5.96 10.37
CA SER A 480 -3.46 7.31 10.89
C SER A 480 -2.58 8.31 10.15
N LYS A 481 -1.28 8.01 9.99
CA LYS A 481 -0.33 8.91 9.32
C LYS A 481 -0.58 8.95 7.80
N ALA A 482 -0.94 7.81 7.21
CA ALA A 482 -1.23 7.70 5.77
C ALA A 482 -2.39 8.58 5.27
N MET A 483 -3.28 9.09 6.13
CA MET A 483 -4.41 9.92 5.70
C MET A 483 -4.03 11.38 5.39
N TYR A 484 -2.79 11.77 5.72
CA TYR A 484 -2.30 13.16 5.66
C TYR A 484 -1.22 13.38 4.60
N GLY A 485 -1.12 12.51 3.60
CA GLY A 485 -0.17 12.58 2.48
C GLY A 485 1.05 11.67 2.66
N PRO A 486 1.95 11.60 1.67
CA PRO A 486 3.24 10.93 1.85
C PRO A 486 4.08 11.64 2.92
N SER A 487 5.04 10.94 3.53
CA SER A 487 6.07 11.57 4.39
C SER A 487 7.46 11.59 3.76
N GLN A 488 7.62 11.03 2.56
CA GLN A 488 8.82 11.02 1.73
C GLN A 488 8.42 10.81 0.27
N LEU A 489 9.23 11.32 -0.67
CA LEU A 489 9.07 11.07 -2.10
C LEU A 489 10.18 10.13 -2.57
N LEU A 490 9.80 8.97 -3.12
CA LEU A 490 10.74 7.94 -3.60
C LEU A 490 11.04 8.15 -5.09
N GLY A 491 11.57 9.34 -5.42
CA GLY A 491 11.71 9.86 -6.77
C GLY A 491 10.63 10.90 -7.10
N THR A 492 10.21 10.97 -8.36
CA THR A 492 9.16 11.90 -8.82
C THR A 492 7.77 11.34 -8.54
N LEU A 493 6.96 12.10 -7.81
CA LEU A 493 5.54 11.84 -7.60
C LEU A 493 4.71 12.84 -8.42
N GLU A 494 4.11 12.38 -9.52
CA GLU A 494 3.16 13.17 -10.31
C GLU A 494 1.72 12.94 -9.85
N TYR A 495 1.19 13.87 -9.05
CA TYR A 495 -0.17 13.81 -8.53
C TYR A 495 -1.13 14.53 -9.47
N THR A 496 -1.79 13.76 -10.34
CA THR A 496 -2.81 14.26 -11.28
C THR A 496 -4.18 14.24 -10.61
N GLN A 497 -4.55 15.34 -9.98
CA GLN A 497 -5.75 15.45 -9.15
C GLN A 497 -6.98 15.87 -9.98
N ASN A 498 -7.79 14.90 -10.40
CA ASN A 498 -8.98 15.13 -11.25
C ASN A 498 -10.30 14.79 -10.56
N GLN A 499 -10.30 13.85 -9.61
CA GLN A 499 -11.50 13.40 -8.91
C GLN A 499 -11.77 14.23 -7.65
N ARG A 500 -10.75 14.42 -6.80
CA ARG A 500 -10.87 15.27 -5.61
C ARG A 500 -10.72 16.73 -5.98
N LYS A 501 -11.72 17.56 -5.64
CA LYS A 501 -11.64 19.01 -5.83
C LYS A 501 -10.61 19.69 -4.93
N LEU A 502 -10.49 19.22 -3.68
CA LEU A 502 -9.55 19.71 -2.68
C LEU A 502 -8.91 18.51 -1.98
N ASP A 503 -7.60 18.54 -1.85
CA ASP A 503 -6.82 17.61 -1.03
C ASP A 503 -5.82 18.39 -0.17
N VAL A 504 -5.48 17.83 0.98
CA VAL A 504 -4.61 18.48 1.98
C VAL A 504 -3.60 17.47 2.48
N TRP A 505 -2.31 17.82 2.36
CA TRP A 505 -1.22 17.02 2.90
C TRP A 505 -0.53 17.81 4.02
N THR A 506 -0.63 17.24 5.22
CA THR A 506 -0.16 17.84 6.48
C THR A 506 1.08 17.12 7.02
N ASN A 507 1.41 15.95 6.47
CA ASN A 507 2.67 15.29 6.81
C ASN A 507 3.87 16.12 6.33
N ASP A 508 4.90 16.15 7.15
CA ASP A 508 6.25 16.57 6.74
C ASP A 508 6.80 15.57 5.71
N ILE A 509 7.29 16.09 4.60
CA ILE A 509 7.86 15.30 3.50
C ILE A 509 9.39 15.41 3.53
N SER A 510 10.03 14.35 4.00
CA SER A 510 11.49 14.30 4.17
C SER A 510 12.23 13.64 3.01
N GLN A 511 13.56 13.76 3.03
CA GLN A 511 14.51 13.20 2.05
C GLN A 511 15.35 12.05 2.65
N VAL A 512 15.14 11.72 3.93
CA VAL A 512 16.07 10.93 4.77
C VAL A 512 16.26 9.50 4.26
N GLY A 513 15.18 8.79 3.98
CA GLY A 513 15.23 7.41 3.47
C GLY A 513 15.80 7.36 2.06
N TRP A 514 15.46 8.33 1.22
CA TRP A 514 15.98 8.37 -0.15
C TRP A 514 17.48 8.73 -0.20
N ASP A 515 17.97 9.50 0.78
CA ASP A 515 19.40 9.70 1.03
C ASP A 515 20.13 8.42 1.45
N GLN A 516 19.50 7.63 2.33
CA GLN A 516 20.02 6.32 2.68
C GLN A 516 20.09 5.41 1.45
N ARG A 517 19.04 5.35 0.60
CA ARG A 517 19.07 4.56 -0.64
C ARG A 517 20.20 5.01 -1.57
N ARG A 518 20.36 6.33 -1.77
CA ARG A 518 21.44 6.89 -2.62
C ARG A 518 22.83 6.48 -2.12
N LYS A 519 23.04 6.49 -0.81
CA LYS A 519 24.29 6.06 -0.19
C LYS A 519 24.54 4.58 -0.44
N GLU A 520 23.56 3.73 -0.13
CA GLU A 520 23.68 2.28 -0.29
C GLU A 520 23.87 1.84 -1.75
N ASP A 521 23.18 2.47 -2.69
CA ASP A 521 23.34 2.18 -4.12
C ASP A 521 24.72 2.62 -4.64
N LYS A 522 25.27 3.74 -4.16
CA LYS A 522 26.66 4.16 -4.47
C LYS A 522 27.68 3.19 -3.87
N GLU A 523 27.45 2.70 -2.66
CA GLU A 523 28.29 1.67 -2.03
C GLU A 523 28.25 0.37 -2.83
N TRP A 524 27.07 -0.07 -3.27
CA TRP A 524 26.92 -1.24 -4.14
C TRP A 524 27.67 -1.06 -5.47
N MET A 525 27.55 0.11 -6.12
CA MET A 525 28.28 0.42 -7.36
C MET A 525 29.80 0.40 -7.14
N ALA A 526 30.27 0.92 -6.00
CA ALA A 526 31.71 0.90 -5.68
C ALA A 526 32.23 -0.53 -5.46
N ILE A 527 31.51 -1.35 -4.68
CA ILE A 527 31.89 -2.72 -4.37
C ILE A 527 31.91 -3.60 -5.63
N THR A 528 30.94 -3.41 -6.54
CA THR A 528 30.79 -4.25 -7.75
C THR A 528 31.52 -3.70 -8.97
N ASN A 529 32.31 -2.63 -8.83
CA ASN A 529 32.91 -1.90 -9.96
C ASN A 529 31.87 -1.57 -11.05
N ASN A 530 30.77 -0.93 -10.64
CA ASN A 530 29.60 -0.61 -11.47
C ASN A 530 28.98 -1.86 -12.12
N GLY A 531 28.83 -2.93 -11.35
CA GLY A 531 28.31 -4.22 -11.82
C GLY A 531 29.24 -5.01 -12.76
N LYS A 532 30.50 -4.57 -12.95
CA LYS A 532 31.48 -5.27 -13.82
C LYS A 532 32.28 -6.32 -13.08
N ASP A 533 32.54 -6.11 -11.79
CA ASP A 533 33.24 -7.09 -10.98
C ASP A 533 32.29 -8.22 -10.60
N THR A 534 32.42 -9.31 -11.33
CA THR A 534 31.80 -10.60 -11.04
C THR A 534 32.86 -11.63 -10.61
N GLU A 535 34.13 -11.19 -10.52
CA GLU A 535 35.34 -12.02 -10.67
C GLU A 535 36.12 -12.30 -9.37
N ASN A 536 35.66 -11.85 -8.19
CA ASN A 536 36.10 -12.49 -6.93
C ASN A 536 35.66 -13.99 -6.83
N ALA A 537 35.11 -14.52 -7.93
CA ALA A 537 34.90 -15.89 -8.36
C ALA A 537 36.17 -16.78 -8.39
N GLY A 538 36.86 -16.96 -7.26
CA GLY A 538 38.03 -17.86 -7.18
C GLY A 538 38.02 -18.85 -6.01
N VAL A 539 37.08 -18.72 -5.08
CA VAL A 539 36.99 -19.59 -3.90
C VAL A 539 35.61 -20.24 -3.90
N ILE A 540 35.56 -21.57 -4.02
CA ILE A 540 34.35 -22.34 -3.74
C ILE A 540 34.23 -22.34 -2.22
N TYR A 541 33.13 -21.79 -1.67
CA TYR A 541 32.90 -21.84 -0.23
C TYR A 541 32.43 -23.24 0.18
N GLU A 542 33.12 -23.84 1.15
CA GLU A 542 32.53 -24.87 2.02
C GLU A 542 31.78 -24.16 3.15
N ALA A 543 30.59 -24.67 3.52
CA ALA A 543 29.71 -24.04 4.50
C ALA A 543 30.41 -23.79 5.86
N GLY A 544 30.14 -22.64 6.48
CA GLY A 544 30.64 -22.28 7.81
C GLY A 544 31.80 -21.27 7.86
N THR A 545 32.19 -20.66 6.75
CA THR A 545 33.12 -19.51 6.73
C THR A 545 32.51 -18.32 5.98
N GLU A 546 32.46 -17.17 6.65
CA GLU A 546 31.74 -15.94 6.30
C GLU A 546 31.96 -15.40 4.87
N PRO A 547 30.88 -15.13 4.13
CA PRO A 547 30.89 -14.14 3.05
C PRO A 547 29.76 -13.12 3.20
N GLU A 548 29.77 -12.29 4.25
CA GLU A 548 28.86 -11.14 4.38
C GLU A 548 29.16 -9.98 3.38
N LYS A 549 29.55 -10.28 2.14
CA LYS A 549 29.93 -9.23 1.17
C LYS A 549 29.26 -9.43 -0.18
N ILE A 550 28.57 -8.39 -0.62
CA ILE A 550 28.25 -8.14 -2.03
C ILE A 550 29.54 -8.35 -2.85
N GLY A 551 29.45 -9.08 -3.96
CA GLY A 551 30.62 -9.44 -4.76
C GLY A 551 31.50 -10.53 -4.15
N GLY A 552 31.07 -11.22 -3.08
CA GLY A 552 31.75 -12.39 -2.52
C GLY A 552 31.72 -13.61 -3.44
N ALA A 553 32.36 -14.71 -3.02
CA ALA A 553 32.43 -15.91 -3.86
C ALA A 553 31.07 -16.61 -4.03
N TYR A 554 31.02 -17.65 -4.86
CA TYR A 554 29.77 -18.29 -5.26
C TYR A 554 29.48 -19.51 -4.39
N LEU A 555 28.19 -19.74 -4.11
CA LEU A 555 27.67 -21.04 -3.70
C LEU A 555 27.22 -21.77 -4.96
N VAL A 556 27.89 -22.88 -5.28
CA VAL A 556 27.83 -23.61 -6.57
C VAL A 556 28.17 -25.08 -6.36
N GLY A 557 28.00 -25.92 -7.39
CA GLY A 557 28.15 -27.37 -7.27
C GLY A 557 27.04 -28.00 -6.42
N ASN A 558 27.31 -29.17 -5.84
CA ASN A 558 26.36 -29.91 -4.98
C ASN A 558 26.36 -29.32 -3.56
N HIS A 559 25.93 -28.07 -3.45
CA HIS A 559 25.93 -27.32 -2.18
C HIS A 559 24.87 -27.84 -1.20
N VAL A 560 23.68 -28.14 -1.73
CA VAL A 560 22.56 -28.77 -1.02
C VAL A 560 22.06 -29.95 -1.86
N THR A 561 21.06 -30.67 -1.34
CA THR A 561 20.26 -31.61 -2.13
C THR A 561 18.82 -31.14 -2.08
N VAL A 562 18.34 -30.48 -3.12
CA VAL A 562 16.98 -29.94 -3.22
C VAL A 562 16.01 -31.09 -3.51
N VAL A 563 14.96 -31.20 -2.71
CA VAL A 563 13.97 -32.28 -2.87
C VAL A 563 13.27 -32.13 -4.23
N GLY A 564 13.09 -33.21 -4.99
CA GLY A 564 12.36 -33.14 -6.27
C GLY A 564 13.10 -32.41 -7.40
N ILE A 565 14.40 -32.14 -7.26
CA ILE A 565 15.28 -31.70 -8.35
C ILE A 565 16.42 -32.71 -8.48
N ASP A 566 16.51 -33.38 -9.63
CA ASP A 566 17.51 -34.45 -9.83
C ASP A 566 18.94 -33.92 -9.93
N ASP A 567 19.12 -32.72 -10.49
CA ASP A 567 20.42 -32.05 -10.62
C ASP A 567 20.32 -30.57 -10.22
N ASP A 568 20.61 -30.31 -8.95
CA ASP A 568 20.67 -28.97 -8.34
C ASP A 568 22.09 -28.38 -8.32
N SER A 569 23.02 -29.00 -9.06
CA SER A 569 24.39 -28.51 -9.16
C SER A 569 24.48 -27.27 -10.04
N ILE A 570 25.11 -26.19 -9.56
CA ILE A 570 25.25 -24.96 -10.36
C ILE A 570 26.67 -24.87 -10.88
N ALA A 571 26.85 -24.79 -12.20
CA ALA A 571 28.17 -24.61 -12.78
C ALA A 571 28.69 -23.19 -12.49
N VAL A 572 29.98 -23.06 -12.17
CA VAL A 572 30.62 -21.76 -11.93
C VAL A 572 30.46 -20.82 -13.13
N SER A 573 30.52 -21.34 -14.36
CA SER A 573 30.31 -20.56 -15.58
C SER A 573 28.92 -19.94 -15.65
N ASP A 574 27.89 -20.70 -15.24
CA ASP A 574 26.49 -20.26 -15.30
C ASP A 574 26.21 -19.25 -14.19
N ALA A 575 26.71 -19.52 -12.98
CA ALA A 575 26.62 -18.59 -11.86
C ALA A 575 27.28 -17.23 -12.19
N ARG A 576 28.47 -17.24 -12.81
CA ARG A 576 29.14 -16.02 -13.29
C ARG A 576 28.31 -15.28 -14.34
N LYS A 577 27.74 -16.02 -15.29
CA LYS A 577 26.87 -15.47 -16.34
C LYS A 577 25.63 -14.81 -15.75
N TRP A 578 24.88 -15.50 -14.90
CA TRP A 578 23.64 -14.98 -14.31
C TRP A 578 23.89 -13.83 -13.34
N ARG A 579 24.98 -13.88 -12.54
CA ARG A 579 25.40 -12.73 -11.72
C ARG A 579 25.71 -11.51 -12.58
N ALA A 580 26.48 -11.68 -13.65
CA ALA A 580 26.80 -10.59 -14.57
C ALA A 580 25.53 -9.96 -15.17
N GLN A 581 24.54 -10.77 -15.55
CA GLN A 581 23.28 -10.28 -16.10
C GLN A 581 22.51 -9.41 -15.11
N TYR A 582 22.27 -9.89 -13.88
CA TYR A 582 21.49 -9.11 -12.92
C TYR A 582 22.29 -7.91 -12.36
N TYR A 583 23.62 -8.02 -12.26
CA TYR A 583 24.50 -6.88 -11.94
C TYR A 583 24.39 -5.78 -13.00
N GLN A 584 24.37 -6.12 -14.28
CA GLN A 584 24.18 -5.15 -15.35
C GLN A 584 22.82 -4.45 -15.24
N LYS A 585 21.73 -5.19 -14.98
CA LYS A 585 20.41 -4.61 -14.78
C LYS A 585 20.41 -3.62 -13.60
N ARG A 586 20.98 -4.01 -12.46
CA ARG A 586 21.04 -3.19 -11.25
C ARG A 586 21.94 -1.97 -11.42
N ALA A 587 23.13 -2.15 -12.00
CA ALA A 587 24.04 -1.04 -12.29
C ALA A 587 23.40 -0.03 -13.25
N LYS A 588 22.64 -0.50 -14.25
CA LYS A 588 21.84 0.37 -15.13
C LYS A 588 20.78 1.13 -14.34
N ALA A 589 19.96 0.46 -13.53
CA ALA A 589 18.91 1.10 -12.74
C ALA A 589 19.46 2.14 -11.74
N ILE A 590 20.64 1.90 -11.16
CA ILE A 590 21.32 2.88 -10.31
C ILE A 590 21.87 4.05 -11.14
N SER A 591 22.49 3.77 -12.28
CA SER A 591 23.05 4.80 -13.17
C SER A 591 21.96 5.72 -13.73
N ASP A 592 20.82 5.16 -14.14
CA ASP A 592 19.65 5.91 -14.62
C ASP A 592 19.12 6.84 -13.50
N ARG A 593 19.06 6.37 -12.25
CA ARG A 593 18.67 7.21 -11.10
C ARG A 593 19.72 8.26 -10.74
N LEU A 594 21.00 8.03 -10.99
CA LEU A 594 22.08 9.01 -10.76
C LEU A 594 22.21 10.02 -11.91
N GLN A 595 21.50 9.81 -13.03
CA GLN A 595 21.56 10.70 -14.17
C GLN A 595 20.92 12.04 -13.79
N LYS A 596 21.73 13.10 -13.83
CA LYS A 596 21.26 14.46 -13.57
C LYS A 596 20.43 14.99 -14.73
N THR A 597 19.35 15.68 -14.40
CA THR A 597 18.58 16.54 -15.29
C THR A 597 19.33 17.84 -15.57
N GLU A 598 18.82 18.65 -16.50
CA GLU A 598 19.35 20.00 -16.78
C GLU A 598 19.29 20.92 -15.55
N THR A 599 18.34 20.70 -14.63
CA THR A 599 18.19 21.46 -13.38
C THR A 599 19.12 20.96 -12.27
N GLY A 600 19.93 19.91 -12.54
CA GLY A 600 20.92 19.36 -11.62
C GLY A 600 20.36 18.38 -10.59
N THR A 601 19.05 18.09 -10.64
CA THR A 601 18.39 17.03 -9.85
C THR A 601 18.63 15.66 -10.47
N ASP A 602 18.56 14.58 -9.69
CA ASP A 602 18.51 13.23 -10.22
C ASP A 602 17.36 12.41 -9.60
N GLY A 603 17.25 11.13 -9.95
CA GLY A 603 16.22 10.23 -9.42
C GLY A 603 16.27 10.01 -7.91
N TYR A 604 17.33 10.46 -7.22
CA TYR A 604 17.43 10.48 -5.76
C TYR A 604 17.00 11.79 -5.11
N ASP A 605 16.56 12.77 -5.90
CA ASP A 605 16.04 14.02 -5.39
C ASP A 605 14.51 13.99 -5.53
N GLY A 606 13.82 13.74 -4.42
CA GLY A 606 12.38 13.54 -4.42
C GLY A 606 11.65 14.77 -4.96
N GLN A 607 10.73 14.60 -5.91
CA GLN A 607 10.10 15.71 -6.63
C GLN A 607 8.57 15.58 -6.60
N LEU A 608 7.87 16.68 -6.36
CA LEU A 608 6.42 16.73 -6.50
C LEU A 608 6.05 17.42 -7.82
N ILE A 609 5.23 16.75 -8.63
CA ILE A 609 4.55 17.37 -9.76
C ILE A 609 3.06 17.39 -9.45
N LYS A 610 2.47 18.58 -9.41
CA LYS A 610 1.03 18.76 -9.26
C LYS A 610 0.41 18.99 -10.63
N ASP A 611 -0.56 18.17 -10.99
CA ASP A 611 -1.34 18.28 -12.22
C ASP A 611 -2.84 18.00 -11.97
N GLY A 612 -3.66 18.08 -13.01
CA GLY A 612 -5.11 17.92 -12.94
C GLY A 612 -5.82 19.14 -12.36
N SER A 613 -7.15 19.19 -12.50
CA SER A 613 -7.93 20.40 -12.20
C SER A 613 -8.11 20.75 -10.71
N GLY A 614 -7.80 19.83 -9.80
CA GLY A 614 -8.03 20.00 -8.37
C GLY A 614 -7.04 20.94 -7.66
N THR A 615 -7.37 21.29 -6.41
CA THR A 615 -6.52 22.05 -5.49
C THR A 615 -5.82 21.10 -4.50
N LEU A 616 -4.50 21.19 -4.41
CA LEU A 616 -3.69 20.58 -3.35
C LEU A 616 -3.20 21.66 -2.40
N VAL A 617 -3.31 21.42 -1.09
CA VAL A 617 -2.74 22.28 -0.05
C VAL A 617 -1.69 21.52 0.74
N LEU A 618 -0.49 22.08 0.83
CA LEU A 618 0.60 21.55 1.66
C LEU A 618 0.76 22.40 2.91
N THR A 619 0.72 21.78 4.09
CA THR A 619 0.90 22.48 5.37
C THR A 619 2.08 21.93 6.19
N GLY A 620 2.62 20.78 5.81
CA GLY A 620 3.80 20.19 6.43
C GLY A 620 5.10 20.95 6.13
N HIS A 621 6.12 20.69 6.94
CA HIS A 621 7.50 21.13 6.74
C HIS A 621 8.21 20.15 5.79
N ASN A 622 8.65 20.64 4.63
CA ASN A 622 9.08 19.77 3.54
C ASN A 622 10.53 20.02 3.15
N VAL A 623 11.32 18.95 3.05
CA VAL A 623 12.78 18.99 2.79
C VAL A 623 13.23 18.05 1.67
N TYR A 624 12.30 17.56 0.82
CA TYR A 624 12.65 16.86 -0.42
C TYR A 624 13.42 17.78 -1.38
N ARG A 625 14.25 17.22 -2.26
CA ARG A 625 15.29 17.99 -2.99
C ARG A 625 15.11 18.13 -4.51
N GLY A 626 14.02 17.61 -5.07
CA GLY A 626 13.71 17.68 -6.49
C GLY A 626 12.91 18.92 -6.91
N GLY A 627 12.55 19.79 -5.96
CA GLY A 627 11.66 20.93 -6.18
C GLY A 627 10.22 20.52 -6.47
N THR A 628 9.40 21.49 -6.85
CA THR A 628 7.99 21.32 -7.16
C THR A 628 7.66 21.89 -8.54
N ILE A 629 6.87 21.16 -9.33
CA ILE A 629 6.35 21.64 -10.61
C ILE A 629 4.82 21.66 -10.53
N VAL A 630 4.21 22.76 -10.96
CA VAL A 630 2.75 22.94 -11.02
C VAL A 630 2.34 23.00 -12.49
N LYS A 631 1.89 21.87 -13.02
CA LYS A 631 1.43 21.72 -14.41
C LYS A 631 -0.04 22.03 -14.61
N GLY A 632 -0.85 21.87 -13.57
CA GLY A 632 -2.29 22.03 -13.67
C GLY A 632 -2.99 22.17 -12.32
N GLY A 633 -4.19 22.76 -12.37
CA GLY A 633 -5.00 23.04 -11.20
C GLY A 633 -4.32 24.02 -10.25
N LYS A 634 -4.47 23.80 -8.95
CA LYS A 634 -3.98 24.73 -7.93
C LYS A 634 -3.13 24.04 -6.87
N LEU A 635 -2.03 24.69 -6.50
CA LEU A 635 -1.18 24.29 -5.38
C LEU A 635 -1.00 25.46 -4.42
N LEU A 636 -1.37 25.27 -3.16
CA LEU A 636 -1.15 26.23 -2.09
C LEU A 636 -0.28 25.62 -1.00
N GLY A 637 0.45 26.44 -0.26
CA GLY A 637 1.12 25.96 0.94
C GLY A 637 1.86 27.04 1.72
N PHE A 638 2.48 26.63 2.82
CA PHE A 638 3.32 27.53 3.60
C PHE A 638 4.68 27.72 2.94
N ILE A 639 5.41 28.74 3.37
CA ILE A 639 6.71 29.09 2.79
C ILE A 639 7.70 27.91 2.79
N ASP A 640 7.66 27.06 3.80
CA ASP A 640 8.53 25.91 4.01
C ASP A 640 7.85 24.56 3.69
N SER A 641 6.74 24.61 2.95
CA SER A 641 6.03 23.43 2.45
C SER A 641 6.54 22.98 1.06
N PHE A 642 7.60 23.57 0.52
CA PHE A 642 8.09 23.26 -0.82
C PHE A 642 9.55 22.87 -0.80
N GLY A 643 9.83 21.69 -1.34
CA GLY A 643 11.17 21.11 -1.31
C GLY A 643 12.20 21.95 -2.07
N THR A 644 13.44 21.85 -1.63
CA THR A 644 14.59 22.55 -2.21
C THR A 644 15.00 21.89 -3.53
N SER A 645 15.86 22.53 -4.34
CA SER A 645 16.58 21.88 -5.44
C SER A 645 17.77 22.73 -5.91
N GLY A 646 18.57 22.18 -6.84
CA GLY A 646 19.81 22.80 -7.31
C GLY A 646 21.00 22.51 -6.41
N ASN A 647 22.20 22.98 -6.79
CA ASN A 647 23.45 22.58 -6.13
C ASN A 647 23.61 23.08 -4.69
N ASP A 648 22.91 24.13 -4.29
CA ASP A 648 23.00 24.75 -2.95
C ASP A 648 21.86 24.33 -2.01
N HIS A 649 20.75 23.78 -2.54
CA HIS A 649 19.58 23.33 -1.79
C HIS A 649 19.13 24.31 -0.70
N SER A 650 19.28 25.62 -0.96
CA SER A 650 19.15 26.67 0.06
C SER A 650 17.70 27.13 0.26
N ASN A 651 16.94 27.15 -0.83
CA ASN A 651 15.53 27.54 -0.88
C ASN A 651 14.69 26.45 -1.52
N GLY A 652 13.42 26.37 -1.10
CA GLY A 652 12.37 25.68 -1.82
C GLY A 652 12.27 26.19 -3.25
N LYS A 653 12.04 25.32 -4.23
CA LYS A 653 11.94 25.71 -5.65
C LYS A 653 10.61 25.30 -6.22
N VAL A 654 9.88 26.24 -6.80
CA VAL A 654 8.60 26.00 -7.46
C VAL A 654 8.63 26.56 -8.88
N VAL A 655 8.30 25.71 -9.85
CA VAL A 655 8.06 26.12 -11.24
C VAL A 655 6.58 25.97 -11.52
N VAL A 656 5.95 27.07 -11.94
CA VAL A 656 4.54 27.12 -12.32
C VAL A 656 4.47 27.14 -13.84
N GLU A 657 4.07 26.02 -14.43
CA GLU A 657 3.91 25.85 -15.88
C GLU A 657 2.50 26.30 -16.28
N ASN A 658 1.51 25.42 -16.35
CA ASN A 658 0.13 25.79 -16.76
C ASN A 658 -0.87 25.83 -15.59
N GLY A 659 -0.37 25.71 -14.35
CA GLY A 659 -1.21 25.70 -13.15
C GLY A 659 -1.19 27.01 -12.38
N GLN A 660 -1.77 26.96 -11.18
CA GLN A 660 -1.90 28.08 -10.26
C GLN A 660 -1.17 27.76 -8.95
N PHE A 661 -0.38 28.70 -8.45
CA PHE A 661 0.42 28.52 -7.25
C PHE A 661 0.29 29.70 -6.30
N GLY A 662 0.25 29.45 -4.99
CA GLY A 662 0.24 30.55 -4.00
C GLY A 662 0.81 30.15 -2.65
N ILE A 663 1.47 31.11 -1.98
CA ILE A 663 1.88 30.98 -0.59
C ILE A 663 0.78 31.51 0.33
N ILE A 664 0.53 30.79 1.42
CA ILE A 664 -0.43 31.15 2.47
C ILE A 664 0.24 31.13 3.85
N ASN A 665 -0.38 31.80 4.83
CA ASN A 665 0.05 31.85 6.23
C ASN A 665 -0.82 30.99 7.15
N SER A 666 -2.03 30.63 6.72
CA SER A 666 -2.89 29.75 7.49
C SER A 666 -3.90 29.05 6.60
N PHE A 667 -4.31 27.85 7.03
CA PHE A 667 -5.32 27.05 6.35
C PHE A 667 -6.16 26.30 7.38
N VAL A 668 -7.46 26.13 7.12
CA VAL A 668 -8.33 25.31 7.97
C VAL A 668 -8.59 23.99 7.25
N ASP A 669 -7.97 22.93 7.75
CA ASP A 669 -8.09 21.59 7.20
C ASP A 669 -9.30 20.85 7.80
N ASN A 670 -10.42 20.97 7.08
CA ASN A 670 -11.63 20.19 7.31
C ASN A 670 -11.69 18.93 6.43
N VAL A 671 -10.71 18.71 5.54
CA VAL A 671 -10.66 17.50 4.69
C VAL A 671 -10.18 16.31 5.51
N THR A 672 -9.13 16.53 6.30
CA THR A 672 -8.56 15.50 7.19
C THR A 672 -8.86 15.76 8.66
N GLN A 673 -9.67 16.79 8.95
CA GLN A 673 -10.14 17.16 10.29
C GLN A 673 -9.01 17.44 11.29
N THR A 674 -7.88 17.96 10.80
CA THR A 674 -6.76 18.39 11.64
C THR A 674 -6.89 19.84 12.12
N GLY A 675 -7.84 20.59 11.55
CA GLY A 675 -8.20 21.94 12.01
C GLY A 675 -7.30 23.03 11.45
N LYS A 676 -7.12 24.12 12.21
CA LYS A 676 -6.38 25.29 11.73
C LYS A 676 -4.87 25.05 11.81
N HIS A 677 -4.21 25.11 10.67
CA HIS A 677 -2.76 25.19 10.52
C HIS A 677 -2.32 26.64 10.31
N VAL A 678 -1.15 26.98 10.83
CA VAL A 678 -0.52 28.28 10.64
C VAL A 678 0.92 28.06 10.20
N ALA A 679 1.42 28.92 9.32
CA ALA A 679 2.78 28.87 8.84
C ALA A 679 3.78 28.86 10.00
N HIS A 680 4.85 28.08 9.83
CA HIS A 680 5.84 27.88 10.88
C HIS A 680 6.54 29.21 11.22
N SER A 681 6.57 29.54 12.51
CA SER A 681 7.12 30.82 12.99
C SER A 681 8.61 31.02 12.69
N LYS A 682 9.32 29.94 12.34
CA LYS A 682 10.73 29.92 11.93
C LYS A 682 10.92 28.93 10.78
N ALA A 683 10.37 29.27 9.62
CA ALA A 683 10.72 28.58 8.38
C ALA A 683 12.25 28.55 8.24
N ASP A 684 12.81 27.37 8.04
CA ASP A 684 14.26 27.14 7.93
C ASP A 684 14.79 27.38 6.51
N HIS A 685 13.89 27.52 5.53
CA HIS A 685 14.20 27.90 4.17
C HIS A 685 13.15 28.88 3.60
N SER A 686 13.57 29.61 2.57
CA SER A 686 12.69 30.49 1.76
C SER A 686 12.24 29.76 0.50
N VAL A 687 11.43 30.41 -0.36
CA VAL A 687 10.98 29.79 -1.62
C VAL A 687 11.28 30.67 -2.83
N ASP A 688 11.91 30.10 -3.84
CA ASP A 688 12.07 30.71 -5.16
C ASP A 688 11.02 30.16 -6.12
N ILE A 689 10.28 31.07 -6.72
CA ILE A 689 9.13 30.78 -7.57
C ILE A 689 9.45 31.30 -8.97
N THR A 690 9.28 30.44 -9.97
CA THR A 690 9.32 30.82 -11.39
C THR A 690 7.96 30.55 -12.00
N VAL A 691 7.33 31.60 -12.55
CA VAL A 691 6.02 31.54 -13.19
C VAL A 691 6.22 31.68 -14.69
N GLN A 692 5.93 30.60 -15.43
CA GLN A 692 6.02 30.58 -16.90
C GLN A 692 4.82 31.29 -17.54
N GLU A 693 4.86 31.47 -18.86
CA GLU A 693 3.89 32.24 -19.66
C GLU A 693 2.41 31.88 -19.38
N ASP A 694 2.14 30.58 -19.24
CA ASP A 694 0.80 30.03 -18.96
C ASP A 694 0.51 29.81 -17.48
N GLY A 695 1.48 30.15 -16.62
CA GLY A 695 1.43 29.92 -15.18
C GLY A 695 0.82 31.09 -14.45
N THR A 696 0.21 30.84 -13.29
CA THR A 696 -0.36 31.91 -12.46
C THR A 696 0.16 31.86 -11.03
N TYR A 697 0.68 32.98 -10.55
CA TYR A 697 0.88 33.20 -9.12
C TYR A 697 -0.37 33.84 -8.49
N LEU A 698 -0.92 33.18 -7.47
CA LEU A 698 -2.09 33.61 -6.74
C LEU A 698 -1.71 34.22 -5.40
N LEU A 699 -2.28 35.39 -5.12
CA LEU A 699 -2.28 35.98 -3.79
C LEU A 699 -3.60 35.65 -3.10
N VAL A 700 -3.53 35.27 -1.83
CA VAL A 700 -4.73 34.90 -1.04
C VAL A 700 -5.20 36.10 -0.21
N PRO A 701 -6.43 36.59 -0.39
CA PRO A 701 -6.94 37.76 0.32
C PRO A 701 -6.97 37.62 1.83
N GLY A 702 -6.80 38.76 2.51
CA GLY A 702 -6.70 38.79 3.96
C GLY A 702 -5.39 38.20 4.50
N GLN A 703 -4.48 37.76 3.63
CA GLN A 703 -3.16 37.27 3.99
C GLN A 703 -2.08 38.18 3.38
N THR A 704 -1.10 38.55 4.20
CA THR A 704 0.15 39.18 3.73
C THR A 704 1.27 38.18 3.93
N VAL A 705 1.81 37.67 2.84
CA VAL A 705 2.81 36.59 2.85
C VAL A 705 4.19 37.15 2.48
N GLN A 706 5.25 36.60 3.09
CA GLN A 706 6.63 36.98 2.80
C GLN A 706 7.40 35.74 2.36
N LEU A 707 8.08 35.82 1.22
CA LEU A 707 8.87 34.71 0.66
C LEU A 707 10.27 34.58 1.28
N GLY A 708 10.51 35.21 2.43
CA GLY A 708 11.83 35.25 3.07
C GLY A 708 12.91 35.87 2.18
N ASN A 709 14.04 35.20 2.05
CA ASN A 709 15.12 35.53 1.11
C ASN A 709 14.85 35.00 -0.32
N GLY A 710 13.67 34.44 -0.55
CA GLY A 710 13.26 33.87 -1.82
C GLY A 710 12.87 34.92 -2.86
N SER A 711 12.74 34.48 -4.11
CA SER A 711 12.43 35.30 -5.28
C SER A 711 11.12 34.90 -5.95
N LEU A 712 10.49 35.86 -6.62
CA LEU A 712 9.35 35.62 -7.50
C LEU A 712 9.71 36.15 -8.89
N ASN A 713 9.92 35.22 -9.83
CA ASN A 713 10.35 35.53 -11.19
C ASN A 713 9.25 35.15 -12.19
N PHE A 714 8.89 36.08 -13.06
CA PHE A 714 7.92 35.86 -14.13
C PHE A 714 8.61 35.75 -15.49
N VAL A 715 8.12 34.84 -16.32
CA VAL A 715 8.49 34.67 -17.73
C VAL A 715 7.20 34.84 -18.53
N ASP A 716 6.69 36.07 -18.58
CA ASP A 716 5.39 36.44 -19.17
C ASP A 716 4.16 35.80 -18.50
N GLY A 717 4.33 35.32 -17.26
CA GLY A 717 3.27 34.66 -16.49
C GLY A 717 2.18 35.61 -15.97
N GLN A 718 1.24 35.02 -15.23
CA GLN A 718 0.07 35.73 -14.70
C GLN A 718 0.15 35.94 -13.19
N VAL A 719 -0.52 36.99 -12.72
CA VAL A 719 -0.74 37.30 -11.31
C VAL A 719 -2.23 37.44 -11.06
N GLY A 720 -2.75 36.75 -10.04
CA GLY A 720 -4.17 36.75 -9.71
C GLY A 720 -4.45 36.73 -8.22
N ILE A 721 -5.74 36.69 -7.88
CA ILE A 721 -6.24 36.48 -6.53
C ILE A 721 -6.91 35.12 -6.43
N ASP A 722 -6.64 34.41 -5.34
CA ASP A 722 -7.41 33.22 -4.97
C ASP A 722 -8.77 33.61 -4.39
N LEU A 723 -9.84 33.20 -5.06
CA LEU A 723 -11.23 33.47 -4.65
C LEU A 723 -11.92 32.24 -4.02
N MET A 724 -11.15 31.26 -3.53
CA MET A 724 -11.73 30.02 -3.00
C MET A 724 -12.55 30.21 -1.71
N ASP A 725 -12.27 31.22 -0.90
CA ASP A 725 -13.07 31.50 0.29
C ASP A 725 -14.41 32.16 -0.13
N PRO A 726 -15.57 31.51 0.13
CA PRO A 726 -16.86 32.09 -0.20
C PRO A 726 -17.11 33.46 0.43
N ALA A 727 -16.47 33.76 1.57
CA ALA A 727 -16.56 35.06 2.21
C ALA A 727 -15.94 36.17 1.35
N ILE A 728 -14.88 35.86 0.58
CA ILE A 728 -14.25 36.79 -0.36
C ILE A 728 -15.23 37.11 -1.50
N GLN A 729 -15.87 36.08 -2.07
CA GLN A 729 -16.84 36.28 -3.15
C GLN A 729 -18.04 37.10 -2.67
N GLN A 730 -18.56 36.83 -1.47
CA GLN A 730 -19.63 37.63 -0.87
C GLN A 730 -19.22 39.09 -0.65
N ALA A 731 -17.99 39.34 -0.23
CA ALA A 731 -17.47 40.68 -0.05
C ALA A 731 -17.37 41.43 -1.39
N LEU A 732 -16.89 40.76 -2.45
CA LEU A 732 -16.89 41.32 -3.81
C LEU A 732 -18.31 41.63 -4.32
N ASP A 733 -19.25 40.71 -4.11
CA ASP A 733 -20.66 40.91 -4.48
C ASP A 733 -21.33 42.05 -3.68
N ALA A 734 -20.83 42.34 -2.48
CA ALA A 734 -21.22 43.49 -1.67
C ALA A 734 -20.52 44.80 -2.10
N GLY A 735 -19.74 44.79 -3.19
CA GLY A 735 -19.03 45.95 -3.71
C GLY A 735 -17.76 46.31 -2.93
N GLN A 736 -17.25 45.40 -2.08
CA GLN A 736 -16.00 45.63 -1.37
C GLN A 736 -14.81 45.41 -2.30
N THR A 737 -13.76 46.21 -2.12
CA THR A 737 -12.47 45.95 -2.75
C THR A 737 -11.66 45.01 -1.87
N ILE A 738 -11.16 43.94 -2.47
CA ILE A 738 -10.38 42.91 -1.81
C ILE A 738 -8.91 43.07 -2.19
N THR A 739 -8.03 43.09 -1.21
CA THR A 739 -6.59 43.22 -1.43
C THR A 739 -5.81 42.02 -0.88
N ALA A 740 -4.71 41.69 -1.56
CA ALA A 740 -3.79 40.66 -1.16
C ALA A 740 -2.36 41.09 -1.50
N LYS A 741 -1.39 40.72 -0.65
CA LYS A 741 -0.01 41.24 -0.74
C LYS A 741 1.03 40.15 -0.53
N VAL A 742 2.07 40.16 -1.37
CA VAL A 742 3.30 39.37 -1.19
C VAL A 742 4.54 40.27 -1.16
N THR A 743 5.49 39.93 -0.31
CA THR A 743 6.85 40.51 -0.32
C THR A 743 7.90 39.44 -0.56
N ALA A 744 8.98 39.77 -1.26
CA ALA A 744 10.08 38.87 -1.58
C ALA A 744 11.44 39.57 -1.50
N ALA A 745 12.54 38.83 -1.59
CA ALA A 745 13.87 39.44 -1.74
C ALA A 745 14.06 40.05 -3.13
N SER A 746 13.39 39.50 -4.15
CA SER A 746 13.28 40.13 -5.46
C SER A 746 12.01 39.69 -6.17
N ILE A 747 11.37 40.62 -6.87
CA ILE A 747 10.28 40.36 -7.81
C ILE A 747 10.70 40.90 -9.19
N LYS A 748 10.75 40.03 -10.19
CA LYS A 748 11.33 40.33 -11.51
C LYS A 748 10.54 39.70 -12.66
N GLY A 749 10.78 40.21 -13.86
CA GLY A 749 10.18 39.70 -15.08
C GLY A 749 8.84 40.37 -15.40
N ASP A 750 8.40 40.21 -16.63
CA ASP A 750 7.13 40.74 -17.12
C ASP A 750 5.99 39.80 -16.72
N TYR A 751 4.87 40.37 -16.32
CA TYR A 751 3.66 39.63 -15.94
C TYR A 751 2.40 40.40 -16.33
N ARG A 752 1.30 39.66 -16.41
CA ARG A 752 -0.04 40.20 -16.69
C ARG A 752 -1.03 39.85 -15.60
N ALA A 753 -2.15 40.55 -15.57
CA ALA A 753 -3.27 40.17 -14.72
C ALA A 753 -3.87 38.85 -15.21
N MET A 754 -4.22 37.99 -14.25
CA MET A 754 -5.05 36.82 -14.50
C MET A 754 -6.39 37.26 -15.09
N GLU A 755 -6.83 36.56 -16.13
CA GLU A 755 -8.14 36.80 -16.71
C GLU A 755 -9.23 36.36 -15.72
N VAL A 756 -10.20 37.25 -15.49
CA VAL A 756 -11.37 37.02 -14.63
C VAL A 756 -12.63 37.43 -15.40
N ASP A 757 -13.80 37.15 -14.83
CA ASP A 757 -15.08 37.61 -15.34
C ASP A 757 -15.06 39.13 -15.63
N GLU A 758 -15.72 39.58 -16.71
CA GLU A 758 -15.73 41.00 -17.13
C GLU A 758 -16.28 41.95 -16.06
N SER A 759 -17.10 41.45 -15.13
CA SER A 759 -17.59 42.22 -13.99
C SER A 759 -16.55 42.43 -12.90
N ILE A 760 -15.39 41.77 -12.98
CA ILE A 760 -14.34 41.84 -11.96
C ILE A 760 -13.15 42.63 -12.51
N LYS A 761 -12.83 43.75 -11.86
CA LYS A 761 -11.64 44.52 -12.15
C LYS A 761 -10.48 44.05 -11.26
N VAL A 762 -9.40 43.57 -11.88
CA VAL A 762 -8.13 43.24 -11.22
C VAL A 762 -7.14 44.38 -11.45
N THR A 763 -6.58 44.92 -10.37
CA THR A 763 -5.52 45.93 -10.41
C THR A 763 -4.29 45.38 -9.72
N ILE A 764 -3.14 45.41 -10.40
CA ILE A 764 -1.87 44.96 -9.84
C ILE A 764 -0.99 46.19 -9.63
N SER A 765 -0.37 46.30 -8.46
CA SER A 765 0.65 47.30 -8.17
C SER A 765 1.91 46.61 -7.62
N GLN A 766 3.06 47.04 -8.13
CA GLN A 766 4.36 46.62 -7.61
C GLN A 766 5.12 47.84 -7.10
N ASP A 767 5.57 47.77 -5.86
CA ASP A 767 6.45 48.75 -5.22
C ASP A 767 7.73 48.04 -4.76
N GLY A 768 8.80 48.18 -5.55
CA GLY A 768 10.05 47.45 -5.33
C GLY A 768 9.84 45.94 -5.32
N ASN A 769 10.11 45.30 -4.17
CA ASN A 769 9.94 43.85 -3.97
C ASN A 769 8.64 43.49 -3.25
N SER A 770 7.62 44.33 -3.41
CA SER A 770 6.28 44.12 -2.89
C SER A 770 5.30 44.12 -4.06
N LEU A 771 4.47 43.09 -4.15
CA LEU A 771 3.41 42.96 -5.15
C LEU A 771 2.07 42.90 -4.43
N GLU A 772 1.15 43.77 -4.82
CA GLU A 772 -0.20 43.85 -4.27
C GLU A 772 -1.22 43.73 -5.41
N VAL A 773 -2.26 42.94 -5.16
CA VAL A 773 -3.38 42.80 -6.08
C VAL A 773 -4.64 43.29 -5.37
N SER A 774 -5.41 44.10 -6.08
CA SER A 774 -6.72 44.59 -5.66
C SER A 774 -7.79 44.12 -6.63
N VAL A 775 -8.89 43.60 -6.12
CA VAL A 775 -10.02 43.10 -6.91
C VAL A 775 -11.31 43.77 -6.46
N SER A 776 -12.11 44.25 -7.41
CA SER A 776 -13.42 44.87 -7.16
C SER A 776 -14.42 44.49 -8.25
N LYS A 777 -15.71 44.44 -7.91
CA LYS A 777 -16.81 44.22 -8.87
C LYS A 777 -17.38 45.53 -9.41
#